data_AF-A0A8H7UE37-F1
#
_entry.id   AF-A0A8H7UE37-F1
#
_cell.length_a   1.000
_cell.length_b   1.000
_cell.length_c   1.000
_cell.angle_alpha   90.00
_cell.angle_beta   90.00
_cell.angle_gamma   90.00
#
_symmetry.space_group_name_H-M   'P 1'
#
loop_
_entity.id
_entity.type
_entity.pdbx_description
1 polymer ?
#
loop_
_entity_poly.entity_id
_entity_poly.type
_entity_poly.pdbx_seq_one_letter_code
_entity_poly.pdbx_strand_id
1 'polypeptide(L)'
;MVHKPHLWFCLLLLSITTSHAYVTHLELTSCKQGSACSPVPGFKMLPVNVNQDTDLDSVFLHLRNDHTSPPITDLMLVQAPQPTEIDGWTYMNINLHQNSNQPKKEDSNAIWLYYTRNTTISNRPITSIIIKQGKNQDGGVGYRRLAMDLNTKVGGEHLYYHQDGSAEPITAISAKSCFSDDCYIEGWERVPKDVNEGVIIGFRVYLFFKRERGNSPVTDMVVVLDDQTPPEGYIKVDVDLNSGTVRGASIFLYYKIESNLTEDDLKTAVQQMAVAYGDSLGTPYGWNKINVDLNSQGHDSSDGFGQPTFLFFRRGYEVPEKVPPLTFKADGTFKILQLADLHFSNNKGKCRDVPPNSSCEGDSTTVASIEKLLKSERPDLVVFTGDNIDGIGGVNDARTATLKYSQPVIEQRIPWAMIFGNHDDENDLSREELFEVVRNLPYSISEEGPFEISGVGNYVLKIWTNGTDAKLTEKMHAFTVYLFDSHAYANPEKTVYGEIKQDQLEWYRNVSQSFKTGQADTPNAIAFFHIPMPEYNNLDRDGHQQPILGDKRETVSSGKDTSYSILSTFREGGDIRATGCGHDHVNDYCMNAEGIALCYAGGMGVNGYGAGHLGWPRRSRVWLIEDFGSTIRTWKRLDDKMLTMIHYQTLTND
;
A
#
# COMPACT_ATOMS: atom_id res chain seq x y z
N MET A 1 -37.85 -21.65 -50.66
CA MET A 1 -36.41 -21.76 -50.98
C MET A 1 -35.68 -20.76 -50.10
N VAL A 2 -34.83 -21.28 -49.25
CA VAL A 2 -34.16 -20.59 -48.13
C VAL A 2 -32.84 -20.03 -48.63
N HIS A 3 -32.60 -18.73 -48.45
CA HIS A 3 -31.26 -18.15 -48.53
C HIS A 3 -30.99 -17.29 -47.30
N LYS A 4 -30.03 -17.75 -46.50
CA LYS A 4 -29.43 -17.04 -45.36
C LYS A 4 -28.55 -15.89 -45.87
N PRO A 5 -28.44 -14.78 -45.13
CA PRO A 5 -27.21 -14.02 -45.07
C PRO A 5 -26.51 -14.24 -43.72
N HIS A 6 -25.19 -14.23 -43.80
CA HIS A 6 -24.23 -14.49 -42.74
C HIS A 6 -24.28 -13.42 -41.63
N LEU A 7 -24.49 -13.85 -40.38
CA LEU A 7 -24.04 -13.12 -39.20
C LEU A 7 -22.62 -13.62 -38.86
N TRP A 8 -21.62 -12.81 -39.16
CA TRP A 8 -20.32 -12.87 -38.53
C TRP A 8 -19.99 -11.47 -38.01
N PHE A 9 -19.35 -11.43 -36.85
CA PHE A 9 -18.82 -10.30 -36.08
C PHE A 9 -19.68 -9.70 -34.96
N CYS A 10 -18.94 -9.42 -33.87
CA CYS A 10 -19.30 -8.74 -32.62
C CYS A 10 -19.86 -9.60 -31.48
N LEU A 11 -18.97 -10.39 -30.87
CA LEU A 11 -19.01 -10.68 -29.43
C LEU A 11 -17.57 -10.81 -28.92
N LEU A 12 -16.88 -9.68 -28.85
CA LEU A 12 -15.72 -9.47 -27.98
C LEU A 12 -16.17 -8.47 -26.91
N LEU A 13 -17.04 -8.94 -26.02
CA LEU A 13 -17.16 -8.35 -24.69
C LEU A 13 -15.89 -8.76 -23.94
N LEU A 14 -14.83 -7.99 -24.11
CA LEU A 14 -13.75 -7.96 -23.14
C LEU A 14 -14.36 -7.46 -21.84
N SER A 15 -14.72 -8.41 -20.97
CA SER A 15 -14.90 -8.13 -19.57
C SER A 15 -13.58 -7.59 -19.06
N ILE A 16 -13.45 -6.27 -18.95
CA ILE A 16 -12.37 -5.65 -18.17
C ILE A 16 -12.75 -5.91 -16.71
N THR A 17 -12.57 -7.16 -16.28
CA THR A 17 -12.37 -7.45 -14.88
C THR A 17 -11.02 -6.86 -14.55
N THR A 18 -10.97 -5.86 -13.67
CA THR A 18 -9.75 -5.43 -12.98
C THR A 18 -9.03 -6.70 -12.50
N SER A 19 -8.03 -7.18 -13.23
CA SER A 19 -7.36 -8.43 -12.91
C SER A 19 -6.53 -8.15 -11.67
N HIS A 20 -6.97 -8.66 -10.53
CA HIS A 20 -6.10 -8.67 -9.36
C HIS A 20 -4.90 -9.52 -9.76
N ALA A 21 -3.70 -8.95 -9.70
CA ALA A 21 -2.49 -9.71 -9.94
C ALA A 21 -2.33 -10.70 -8.77
N TYR A 22 -2.37 -11.99 -9.08
CA TYR A 22 -2.20 -13.09 -8.12
C TYR A 22 -0.92 -13.84 -8.45
N VAL A 23 -0.27 -14.39 -7.43
CA VAL A 23 0.90 -15.25 -7.59
C VAL A 23 0.49 -16.54 -8.26
N THR A 24 1.06 -16.78 -9.43
CA THR A 24 0.75 -17.97 -10.25
C THR A 24 1.92 -18.95 -10.32
N HIS A 25 3.14 -18.45 -10.19
CA HIS A 25 4.35 -19.25 -10.24
C HIS A 25 5.33 -18.79 -9.17
N LEU A 26 6.07 -19.78 -8.64
CA LEU A 26 7.20 -19.60 -7.75
C LEU A 26 8.41 -20.25 -8.39
N GLU A 27 9.56 -19.60 -8.26
CA GLU A 27 10.86 -20.19 -8.55
C GLU A 27 11.83 -19.90 -7.39
N LEU A 28 12.81 -20.77 -7.20
CA LEU A 28 13.90 -20.56 -6.25
C LEU A 28 15.20 -20.50 -7.02
N THR A 29 16.11 -19.63 -6.59
CA THR A 29 17.50 -19.67 -7.03
C THR A 29 18.41 -19.85 -5.83
N SER A 30 19.43 -20.69 -5.97
CA SER A 30 20.52 -20.81 -5.00
C SER A 30 21.84 -20.46 -5.66
N CYS A 31 22.70 -19.74 -4.94
CA CYS A 31 24.06 -19.45 -5.34
C CYS A 31 24.98 -19.51 -4.11
N LYS A 32 26.28 -19.76 -4.34
CA LYS A 32 27.27 -19.78 -3.27
C LYS A 32 27.27 -18.46 -2.51
N GLN A 33 27.44 -18.53 -1.19
CA GLN A 33 27.54 -17.35 -0.34
C GLN A 33 28.56 -16.34 -0.90
N GLY A 34 28.17 -15.06 -0.97
CA GLY A 34 28.99 -13.98 -1.51
C GLY A 34 29.04 -13.90 -3.05
N SER A 35 28.37 -14.82 -3.76
CA SER A 35 28.16 -14.72 -5.21
C SER A 35 26.83 -14.04 -5.52
N ALA A 36 26.74 -13.37 -6.67
CA ALA A 36 25.47 -12.85 -7.17
C ALA A 36 24.58 -14.00 -7.68
N CYS A 37 23.38 -14.13 -7.14
CA CYS A 37 22.36 -15.03 -7.68
C CYS A 37 21.74 -14.39 -8.93
N SER A 38 21.64 -15.17 -10.01
CA SER A 38 21.01 -14.68 -11.24
C SER A 38 19.50 -14.55 -11.06
N PRO A 39 18.87 -13.45 -11.51
CA PRO A 39 17.42 -13.36 -11.57
C PRO A 39 16.85 -14.40 -12.54
N VAL A 40 15.61 -14.85 -12.30
CA VAL A 40 14.88 -15.73 -13.23
C VAL A 40 14.12 -14.87 -14.25
N PRO A 41 14.33 -15.04 -15.57
CA PRO A 41 13.63 -14.24 -16.58
C PRO A 41 12.11 -14.33 -16.45
N GLY A 42 11.45 -13.18 -16.40
CA GLY A 42 9.99 -13.08 -16.25
C GLY A 42 9.48 -13.33 -14.82
N PHE A 43 10.35 -13.28 -13.81
CA PHE A 43 9.97 -13.33 -12.40
C PHE A 43 10.56 -12.13 -11.63
N LYS A 44 9.83 -11.65 -10.61
CA LYS A 44 10.32 -10.72 -9.60
C LYS A 44 11.05 -11.48 -8.51
N MET A 45 12.35 -11.22 -8.36
CA MET A 45 13.13 -11.74 -7.23
C MET A 45 12.81 -10.93 -5.98
N LEU A 46 12.38 -11.60 -4.90
CA LEU A 46 12.26 -10.95 -3.59
C LEU A 46 13.66 -10.57 -3.09
N PRO A 47 13.85 -9.36 -2.55
CA PRO A 47 15.18 -8.83 -2.22
C PRO A 47 15.78 -9.42 -0.93
N VAL A 48 15.26 -10.55 -0.45
CA VAL A 48 15.61 -11.16 0.82
C VAL A 48 16.27 -12.51 0.58
N ASN A 49 17.51 -12.65 1.03
CA ASN A 49 18.19 -13.94 1.07
C ASN A 49 17.72 -14.73 2.30
N VAL A 50 17.03 -15.85 2.11
CA VAL A 50 16.44 -16.65 3.22
C VAL A 50 17.48 -17.35 4.12
N ASN A 51 18.76 -17.23 3.77
CA ASN A 51 19.89 -17.74 4.55
C ASN A 51 20.83 -16.60 4.94
N GLN A 52 20.31 -15.37 5.07
CA GLN A 52 21.14 -14.22 5.41
C GLN A 52 21.87 -14.45 6.74
N ASP A 53 23.10 -13.96 6.84
CA ASP A 53 23.96 -14.08 8.04
C ASP A 53 24.32 -15.52 8.47
N THR A 54 24.11 -16.51 7.61
CA THR A 54 24.56 -17.91 7.82
C THR A 54 25.82 -18.26 7.03
N ASP A 55 26.29 -19.50 7.14
CA ASP A 55 27.32 -20.10 6.27
C ASP A 55 26.72 -20.93 5.10
N LEU A 56 25.41 -20.80 4.86
CA LEU A 56 24.67 -21.53 3.82
C LEU A 56 24.73 -20.79 2.48
N ASP A 57 24.31 -21.48 1.40
CA ASP A 57 24.16 -20.85 0.09
C ASP A 57 23.09 -19.75 0.17
N SER A 58 23.28 -18.64 -0.56
CA SER A 58 22.24 -17.64 -0.70
C SER A 58 21.07 -18.23 -1.48
N VAL A 59 19.85 -18.08 -0.97
CA VAL A 59 18.63 -18.58 -1.60
C VAL A 59 17.60 -17.45 -1.70
N PHE A 60 17.04 -17.25 -2.89
CA PHE A 60 16.06 -16.19 -3.17
C PHE A 60 14.79 -16.79 -3.77
N LEU A 61 13.64 -16.23 -3.37
CA LEU A 61 12.32 -16.55 -3.91
C LEU A 61 11.97 -15.61 -5.06
N HIS A 62 11.44 -16.18 -6.13
CA HIS A 62 11.04 -15.50 -7.34
C HIS A 62 9.54 -15.69 -7.58
N LEU A 63 8.81 -14.61 -7.85
CA LEU A 63 7.36 -14.61 -8.04
C LEU A 63 7.01 -14.21 -9.47
N ARG A 64 5.96 -14.82 -10.04
CA ARG A 64 5.39 -14.37 -11.32
C ARG A 64 3.87 -14.39 -11.30
N ASN A 65 3.29 -13.35 -11.89
CA ASN A 65 1.86 -13.19 -12.07
C ASN A 65 1.54 -13.35 -13.57
N ASP A 66 0.83 -14.42 -13.92
CA ASP A 66 0.45 -14.74 -15.28
C ASP A 66 -1.06 -14.94 -15.34
N HIS A 67 -1.77 -14.01 -16.00
CA HIS A 67 -3.23 -14.02 -16.09
C HIS A 67 -3.81 -15.25 -16.81
N THR A 68 -2.98 -16.07 -17.47
CA THR A 68 -3.43 -17.29 -18.15
C THR A 68 -3.36 -18.54 -17.28
N SER A 69 -2.70 -18.45 -16.13
CA SER A 69 -2.45 -19.59 -15.24
C SER A 69 -3.31 -19.55 -13.97
N PRO A 70 -3.73 -20.71 -13.43
CA PRO A 70 -4.44 -20.74 -12.16
C PRO A 70 -3.56 -20.23 -11.00
N PRO A 71 -4.14 -19.46 -10.05
CA PRO A 71 -3.38 -18.90 -8.94
C PRO A 71 -2.92 -19.98 -7.97
N ILE A 72 -1.81 -19.71 -7.28
CA ILE A 72 -1.42 -20.43 -6.08
C ILE A 72 -2.36 -20.01 -4.95
N THR A 73 -2.81 -20.98 -4.18
CA THR A 73 -3.87 -20.81 -3.17
C THR A 73 -3.42 -21.07 -1.74
N ASP A 74 -2.30 -21.77 -1.54
CA ASP A 74 -1.74 -21.94 -0.20
C ASP A 74 -0.25 -22.33 -0.27
N LEU A 75 0.48 -22.11 0.82
CA LEU A 75 1.89 -22.46 0.99
C LEU A 75 2.09 -23.30 2.27
N MET A 76 3.10 -24.17 2.26
CA MET A 76 3.59 -24.80 3.47
C MET A 76 5.10 -24.99 3.44
N LEU A 77 5.70 -25.12 4.62
CA LEU A 77 7.09 -25.50 4.80
C LEU A 77 7.16 -26.85 5.47
N VAL A 78 7.99 -27.75 4.93
CA VAL A 78 8.19 -29.11 5.48
C VAL A 78 9.67 -29.31 5.74
N GLN A 79 10.02 -29.68 6.96
CA GLN A 79 11.38 -30.03 7.36
C GLN A 79 11.54 -31.54 7.25
N ALA A 80 12.35 -32.00 6.30
CA ALA A 80 12.59 -33.41 6.05
C ALA A 80 13.89 -33.61 5.25
N PRO A 81 14.62 -34.73 5.41
CA PRO A 81 15.84 -35.01 4.66
C PRO A 81 15.69 -34.95 3.15
N GLN A 82 14.49 -35.25 2.63
CA GLN A 82 14.09 -35.21 1.24
C GLN A 82 12.63 -34.73 1.17
N PRO A 83 12.19 -34.11 0.06
CA PRO A 83 10.79 -33.76 -0.11
C PRO A 83 9.94 -35.03 -0.15
N THR A 84 8.74 -34.95 0.41
CA THR A 84 7.77 -36.04 0.43
C THR A 84 6.61 -35.68 -0.49
N GLU A 85 6.06 -36.67 -1.20
CA GLU A 85 4.85 -36.43 -1.98
C GLU A 85 3.67 -36.22 -1.02
N ILE A 86 3.01 -35.07 -1.14
CA ILE A 86 1.83 -34.71 -0.38
C ILE A 86 0.70 -34.48 -1.39
N ASP A 87 -0.42 -35.20 -1.22
CA ASP A 87 -1.53 -35.14 -2.16
C ASP A 87 -2.05 -33.71 -2.34
N GLY A 88 -2.17 -33.28 -3.60
CA GLY A 88 -2.60 -31.92 -3.95
C GLY A 88 -1.55 -30.82 -3.73
N TRP A 89 -0.31 -31.13 -3.34
CA TRP A 89 0.75 -30.15 -3.13
C TRP A 89 1.95 -30.39 -4.05
N THR A 90 2.65 -29.32 -4.42
CA THR A 90 3.87 -29.35 -5.24
C THR A 90 5.01 -28.71 -4.46
N TYR A 91 6.14 -29.40 -4.35
CA TYR A 91 7.34 -28.86 -3.69
C TYR A 91 8.28 -28.15 -4.67
N MET A 92 9.04 -27.20 -4.14
CA MET A 92 10.12 -26.51 -4.84
C MET A 92 11.41 -27.33 -4.78
N ASN A 93 12.13 -27.43 -5.89
CA ASN A 93 13.29 -28.33 -6.03
C ASN A 93 14.59 -27.83 -5.37
N ILE A 94 14.54 -26.80 -4.53
CA ILE A 94 15.69 -26.25 -3.81
C ILE A 94 15.43 -26.37 -2.31
N ASN A 95 16.38 -26.96 -1.60
CA ASN A 95 16.42 -26.93 -0.14
C ASN A 95 16.66 -25.47 0.29
N LEU A 96 15.75 -24.89 1.06
CA LEU A 96 15.92 -23.53 1.55
C LEU A 96 17.17 -23.40 2.44
N HIS A 97 17.62 -24.47 3.08
CA HIS A 97 18.88 -24.55 3.87
C HIS A 97 20.06 -25.12 3.08
N GLN A 98 20.09 -24.98 1.75
CA GLN A 98 21.15 -25.57 0.96
C GLN A 98 22.55 -25.07 1.36
N ASN A 99 23.52 -25.99 1.46
CA ASN A 99 24.93 -25.66 1.64
C ASN A 99 25.79 -26.45 0.64
N SER A 100 26.25 -25.78 -0.43
CA SER A 100 27.10 -26.39 -1.45
C SER A 100 28.51 -26.77 -0.98
N ASN A 101 28.93 -26.32 0.21
CA ASN A 101 30.25 -26.62 0.79
C ASN A 101 30.24 -27.86 1.70
N GLN A 102 29.08 -28.42 2.03
CA GLN A 102 28.99 -29.66 2.81
C GLN A 102 28.79 -30.90 1.93
N PRO A 103 29.40 -32.06 2.27
CA PRO A 103 29.14 -33.30 1.55
C PRO A 103 27.66 -33.67 1.64
N LYS A 104 27.07 -34.19 0.55
CA LYS A 104 25.68 -34.69 0.46
C LYS A 104 25.44 -35.86 1.44
N LYS A 105 25.35 -35.58 2.73
CA LYS A 105 24.69 -36.44 3.71
C LYS A 105 23.21 -36.09 3.74
N GLU A 106 22.37 -37.03 4.19
CA GLU A 106 20.98 -36.71 4.54
C GLU A 106 20.99 -35.58 5.57
N ASP A 107 20.61 -34.39 5.12
CA ASP A 107 20.48 -33.23 5.99
C ASP A 107 19.10 -33.27 6.63
N SER A 108 19.02 -33.82 7.84
CA SER A 108 17.79 -33.83 8.64
C SER A 108 17.19 -32.44 8.87
N ASN A 109 17.95 -31.38 8.62
CA ASN A 109 17.49 -30.00 8.77
C ASN A 109 17.00 -29.38 7.45
N ALA A 110 17.01 -30.10 6.33
CA ALA A 110 16.56 -29.56 5.05
C ALA A 110 15.09 -29.08 5.13
N ILE A 111 14.83 -27.92 4.54
CA ILE A 111 13.54 -27.25 4.51
C ILE A 111 13.07 -27.13 3.07
N TRP A 112 11.84 -27.56 2.82
CA TRP A 112 11.23 -27.57 1.50
C TRP A 112 9.97 -26.70 1.48
N LEU A 113 9.89 -25.77 0.52
CA LEU A 113 8.70 -24.98 0.26
C LEU A 113 7.74 -25.75 -0.65
N TYR A 114 6.46 -25.81 -0.27
CA TYR A 114 5.39 -26.37 -1.08
C TYR A 114 4.35 -25.31 -1.36
N TYR A 115 3.67 -25.47 -2.49
CA TYR A 115 2.52 -24.68 -2.86
C TYR A 115 1.38 -25.60 -3.34
N THR A 116 0.14 -25.11 -3.29
CA THR A 116 -1.01 -25.79 -3.89
C THR A 116 -1.88 -24.84 -4.71
N ARG A 117 -2.54 -25.38 -5.73
CA ARG A 117 -3.61 -24.73 -6.50
C ARG A 117 -4.97 -25.42 -6.27
N ASN A 118 -5.02 -26.37 -5.33
CA ASN A 118 -6.20 -27.17 -5.09
C ASN A 118 -7.22 -26.35 -4.28
N THR A 119 -8.28 -25.92 -4.95
CA THR A 119 -9.34 -25.09 -4.36
C THR A 119 -10.14 -25.81 -3.27
N THR A 120 -10.03 -27.14 -3.17
CA THR A 120 -10.60 -27.89 -2.04
C THR A 120 -9.82 -27.68 -0.75
N ILE A 121 -8.53 -27.30 -0.83
CA ILE A 121 -7.68 -26.98 0.33
C ILE A 121 -7.87 -25.52 0.71
N SER A 122 -7.66 -24.61 -0.24
CA SER A 122 -7.86 -23.17 -0.09
C SER A 122 -8.39 -22.61 -1.40
N ASN A 123 -9.48 -21.85 -1.35
CA ASN A 123 -10.06 -21.20 -2.54
C ASN A 123 -9.59 -19.75 -2.72
N ARG A 124 -8.69 -19.27 -1.86
CA ARG A 124 -8.22 -17.89 -1.88
C ARG A 124 -6.86 -17.79 -2.59
N PRO A 125 -6.77 -17.01 -3.66
CA PRO A 125 -5.50 -16.81 -4.34
C PRO A 125 -4.52 -16.00 -3.48
N ILE A 126 -3.25 -16.37 -3.53
CA ILE A 126 -2.17 -15.60 -2.93
C ILE A 126 -1.90 -14.36 -3.79
N THR A 127 -1.90 -13.17 -3.19
CA THR A 127 -1.62 -11.91 -3.88
C THR A 127 -0.20 -11.45 -3.68
N SER A 128 0.38 -11.72 -2.51
CA SER A 128 1.71 -11.25 -2.12
C SER A 128 2.40 -12.28 -1.24
N ILE A 129 3.73 -12.36 -1.36
CA ILE A 129 4.60 -13.15 -0.50
C ILE A 129 5.76 -12.25 -0.07
N ILE A 130 6.02 -12.23 1.22
CA ILE A 130 7.10 -11.44 1.84
C ILE A 130 7.93 -12.34 2.75
N ILE A 131 9.15 -11.92 3.03
CA ILE A 131 10.06 -12.60 3.94
C ILE A 131 10.56 -11.55 4.94
N LYS A 132 10.31 -11.75 6.23
CA LYS A 132 10.73 -10.82 7.30
C LYS A 132 11.92 -11.40 8.04
N GLN A 133 12.88 -10.54 8.34
CA GLN A 133 14.12 -10.86 9.05
C GLN A 133 14.11 -10.38 10.51
N GLY A 134 14.81 -11.10 11.37
CA GLY A 134 15.19 -10.65 12.72
C GLY A 134 14.02 -10.52 13.72
N LYS A 135 14.08 -9.46 14.53
CA LYS A 135 13.16 -9.22 15.67
C LYS A 135 11.82 -8.62 15.26
N ASN A 136 11.73 -7.97 14.10
CA ASN A 136 10.47 -7.41 13.59
C ASN A 136 9.77 -8.43 12.69
N GLN A 137 9.07 -9.38 13.32
CA GLN A 137 8.33 -10.48 12.67
C GLN A 137 6.88 -10.11 12.36
N ASP A 138 6.59 -8.83 12.11
CA ASP A 138 5.26 -8.39 11.71
C ASP A 138 5.15 -8.47 10.17
N GLY A 139 4.30 -9.36 9.67
CA GLY A 139 3.97 -9.45 8.25
C GLY A 139 2.84 -8.51 7.82
N GLY A 140 2.28 -7.73 8.73
CA GLY A 140 1.11 -6.88 8.49
C GLY A 140 -0.21 -7.63 8.58
N VAL A 141 -1.30 -6.88 8.69
CA VAL A 141 -2.65 -7.45 8.78
C VAL A 141 -3.05 -8.09 7.46
N GLY A 142 -3.56 -9.32 7.53
CA GLY A 142 -4.00 -10.10 6.38
C GLY A 142 -2.95 -11.08 5.87
N TYR A 143 -1.69 -10.92 6.29
CA TYR A 143 -0.63 -11.87 6.02
C TYR A 143 -0.64 -13.03 7.00
N ARG A 144 -0.50 -14.25 6.47
CA ARG A 144 -0.34 -15.47 7.24
C ARG A 144 1.14 -15.82 7.35
N ARG A 145 1.66 -15.94 8.58
CA ARG A 145 3.01 -16.44 8.88
C ARG A 145 3.07 -17.95 8.68
N LEU A 146 4.06 -18.45 7.95
CA LEU A 146 4.44 -19.85 8.04
C LEU A 146 5.29 -20.07 9.29
N ALA A 147 4.91 -21.06 10.11
CA ALA A 147 5.42 -21.22 11.49
C ALA A 147 6.92 -21.57 11.58
N MET A 148 7.52 -22.04 10.49
CA MET A 148 8.91 -22.49 10.47
C MET A 148 9.86 -21.32 10.27
N ASP A 149 10.83 -21.21 11.18
CA ASP A 149 11.97 -20.30 11.02
C ASP A 149 12.89 -20.86 9.92
N LEU A 150 12.97 -20.11 8.82
CA LEU A 150 13.82 -20.42 7.67
C LEU A 150 15.30 -20.21 7.99
N ASN A 151 15.66 -19.75 9.18
CA ASN A 151 17.05 -19.48 9.53
C ASN A 151 17.33 -19.72 11.02
N THR A 152 17.03 -20.92 11.49
CA THR A 152 17.07 -21.33 12.91
C THR A 152 18.39 -21.09 13.66
N LYS A 153 19.54 -21.00 12.97
CA LYS A 153 20.86 -20.84 13.62
C LYS A 153 21.15 -19.41 14.09
N VAL A 154 20.69 -18.41 13.32
CA VAL A 154 20.82 -16.98 13.66
C VAL A 154 19.48 -16.37 14.08
N GLY A 155 18.38 -17.05 13.76
CA GLY A 155 17.01 -16.72 14.10
C GLY A 155 16.40 -15.69 13.16
N GLY A 156 15.13 -15.90 12.81
CA GLY A 156 14.25 -14.79 12.46
C GLY A 156 13.94 -14.58 10.99
N GLU A 157 14.05 -15.58 10.11
CA GLU A 157 13.52 -15.44 8.73
C GLU A 157 12.22 -16.23 8.59
N HIS A 158 11.10 -15.53 8.43
CA HIS A 158 9.80 -16.17 8.26
C HIS A 158 9.16 -15.74 6.96
N LEU A 159 8.57 -16.70 6.27
CA LEU A 159 7.75 -16.44 5.08
C LEU A 159 6.34 -16.09 5.51
N TYR A 160 5.81 -15.02 4.92
CA TYR A 160 4.42 -14.64 5.06
C TYR A 160 3.78 -14.51 3.69
N TYR A 161 2.48 -14.76 3.59
CA TYR A 161 1.75 -14.55 2.37
C TYR A 161 0.37 -13.95 2.63
N HIS A 162 -0.05 -13.06 1.74
CA HIS A 162 -1.36 -12.43 1.75
C HIS A 162 -2.27 -13.13 0.76
N GLN A 163 -3.56 -13.19 1.11
CA GLN A 163 -4.60 -13.74 0.25
C GLN A 163 -5.77 -12.78 0.18
N ASP A 164 -6.39 -12.67 -0.98
CA ASP A 164 -7.64 -11.93 -1.14
C ASP A 164 -8.86 -12.84 -0.99
N GLY A 165 -10.03 -12.24 -0.76
CA GLY A 165 -11.31 -12.94 -0.68
C GLY A 165 -11.72 -13.44 0.71
N SER A 166 -12.89 -14.08 0.75
CA SER A 166 -13.51 -14.60 1.99
C SER A 166 -12.66 -15.68 2.63
N ALA A 167 -12.21 -15.44 3.86
CA ALA A 167 -11.56 -16.45 4.69
C ALA A 167 -12.60 -17.40 5.29
N GLU A 168 -12.20 -18.65 5.55
CA GLU A 168 -12.95 -19.53 6.46
C GLU A 168 -13.11 -18.82 7.82
N PRO A 169 -14.25 -18.88 8.50
CA PRO A 169 -14.43 -18.24 9.81
C PRO A 169 -13.38 -18.67 10.84
N ILE A 170 -13.08 -17.77 11.77
CA ILE A 170 -12.35 -18.11 12.99
C ILE A 170 -13.23 -19.04 13.81
N THR A 171 -12.64 -20.07 14.42
CA THR A 171 -13.34 -21.12 15.18
C THR A 171 -12.89 -21.20 16.63
N ALA A 172 -11.72 -20.65 16.95
CA ALA A 172 -11.23 -20.49 18.32
C ALA A 172 -10.28 -19.30 18.39
N ILE A 173 -10.24 -18.67 19.56
CA ILE A 173 -9.33 -17.56 19.88
C ILE A 173 -8.59 -17.90 21.17
N SER A 174 -7.31 -17.56 21.20
CA SER A 174 -6.43 -17.65 22.37
C SER A 174 -5.50 -16.45 22.42
N ALA A 175 -4.71 -16.34 23.49
CA ALA A 175 -3.66 -15.36 23.62
C ALA A 175 -2.46 -15.98 24.35
N LYS A 176 -1.30 -15.35 24.25
CA LYS A 176 -0.09 -15.78 24.96
C LYS A 176 0.77 -14.59 25.36
N SER A 177 1.17 -14.56 26.63
CA SER A 177 2.20 -13.65 27.13
C SER A 177 3.59 -14.20 26.83
N CYS A 178 4.47 -13.36 26.31
CA CYS A 178 5.80 -13.71 25.84
C CYS A 178 6.82 -12.66 26.26
N PHE A 179 8.07 -13.10 26.47
CA PHE A 179 9.20 -12.20 26.80
C PHE A 179 9.84 -11.58 25.55
N SER A 180 9.53 -12.10 24.36
CA SER A 180 10.10 -11.68 23.08
C SER A 180 9.06 -11.72 21.96
N ASP A 181 9.41 -11.15 20.80
CA ASP A 181 8.60 -11.17 19.57
C ASP A 181 8.37 -12.55 18.98
N ASP A 182 9.22 -13.53 19.35
CA ASP A 182 9.08 -14.92 18.91
C ASP A 182 8.04 -15.66 19.74
N CYS A 183 6.80 -15.16 19.63
CA CYS A 183 5.65 -15.68 20.31
C CYS A 183 4.77 -16.42 19.30
N TYR A 184 4.67 -17.74 19.42
CA TYR A 184 3.75 -18.56 18.63
C TYR A 184 3.08 -19.67 19.44
N ILE A 185 1.99 -20.20 18.88
CA ILE A 185 1.32 -21.43 19.33
C ILE A 185 1.23 -22.36 18.10
N GLU A 186 1.71 -23.58 18.24
CA GLU A 186 1.72 -24.56 17.14
C GLU A 186 0.29 -24.81 16.62
N GLY A 187 0.11 -24.69 15.30
CA GLY A 187 -1.19 -24.86 14.65
C GLY A 187 -2.16 -23.68 14.83
N TRP A 188 -1.71 -22.53 15.32
CA TRP A 188 -2.51 -21.31 15.39
C TRP A 188 -1.95 -20.21 14.50
N GLU A 189 -2.84 -19.42 13.92
CA GLU A 189 -2.48 -18.16 13.26
C GLU A 189 -2.33 -17.07 14.33
N ARG A 190 -1.34 -16.18 14.17
CA ARG A 190 -1.06 -15.09 15.10
C ARG A 190 -1.56 -13.77 14.54
N VAL A 191 -2.21 -12.95 15.36
CA VAL A 191 -2.38 -11.51 15.08
C VAL A 191 -1.00 -10.85 15.25
N PRO A 192 -0.41 -10.26 14.21
CA PRO A 192 1.02 -9.94 14.22
C PRO A 192 1.49 -8.96 15.30
N LYS A 193 0.61 -8.04 15.71
CA LYS A 193 0.90 -6.92 16.61
C LYS A 193 0.70 -7.27 18.08
N ASP A 194 1.56 -6.69 18.91
CA ASP A 194 1.54 -6.80 20.37
C ASP A 194 0.40 -5.95 20.93
N VAL A 195 -0.50 -6.53 21.73
CA VAL A 195 -1.57 -5.74 22.36
C VAL A 195 -1.03 -4.81 23.45
N ASN A 196 0.17 -5.07 23.97
CA ASN A 196 0.88 -4.28 24.98
C ASN A 196 1.95 -3.34 24.38
N GLU A 197 1.81 -2.92 23.13
CA GLU A 197 2.79 -2.04 22.48
C GLU A 197 3.10 -0.79 23.32
N GLY A 198 4.39 -0.45 23.43
CA GLY A 198 4.86 0.72 24.18
C GLY A 198 4.89 0.57 25.70
N VAL A 199 4.47 -0.57 26.27
CA VAL A 199 4.56 -0.83 27.70
C VAL A 199 6.01 -1.11 28.12
N ILE A 200 6.55 -0.31 29.04
CA ILE A 200 7.97 -0.34 29.43
C ILE A 200 8.30 -1.53 30.36
N ILE A 201 7.39 -1.89 31.25
CA ILE A 201 7.53 -3.01 32.20
C ILE A 201 6.31 -3.89 32.02
N GLY A 202 6.45 -4.98 31.26
CA GLY A 202 5.35 -5.87 30.91
C GLY A 202 5.78 -7.06 30.06
N PHE A 203 4.85 -7.98 29.85
CA PHE A 203 4.99 -9.00 28.82
C PHE A 203 4.45 -8.45 27.50
N ARG A 204 5.03 -8.93 26.40
CA ARG A 204 4.38 -8.84 25.10
C ARG A 204 3.21 -9.81 25.10
N VAL A 205 2.08 -9.41 24.56
CA VAL A 205 0.89 -10.27 24.49
C VAL A 205 0.39 -10.31 23.06
N TYR A 206 0.24 -11.52 22.52
CA TYR A 206 -0.25 -11.72 21.16
C TYR A 206 -1.55 -12.51 21.18
N LEU A 207 -2.46 -12.15 20.28
CA LEU A 207 -3.68 -12.90 20.01
C LEU A 207 -3.43 -13.98 18.97
N PHE A 208 -4.10 -15.10 19.13
CA PHE A 208 -4.01 -16.26 18.24
C PHE A 208 -5.41 -16.75 17.88
N PHE A 209 -5.57 -17.26 16.66
CA PHE A 209 -6.83 -17.83 16.23
C PHE A 209 -6.64 -19.07 15.35
N LYS A 210 -7.71 -19.87 15.23
CA LYS A 210 -7.77 -21.09 14.41
C LYS A 210 -8.92 -21.05 13.41
N ARG A 211 -8.73 -21.75 12.29
CA ARG A 211 -9.75 -21.99 11.27
C ARG A 211 -9.84 -23.50 11.03
N GLU A 212 -10.81 -24.14 11.65
CA GLU A 212 -10.99 -25.59 11.57
C GLU A 212 -12.34 -25.89 10.90
N ARG A 213 -12.30 -26.42 9.66
CA ARG A 213 -13.53 -26.77 8.94
C ARG A 213 -14.36 -27.78 9.72
N GLY A 214 -15.67 -27.54 9.80
CA GLY A 214 -16.62 -28.37 10.55
C GLY A 214 -16.78 -27.95 12.02
N ASN A 215 -15.91 -27.08 12.55
CA ASN A 215 -16.10 -26.48 13.87
C ASN A 215 -17.06 -25.30 13.80
N SER A 216 -17.74 -25.04 14.92
CA SER A 216 -18.63 -23.88 15.05
C SER A 216 -17.81 -22.59 15.03
N PRO A 217 -18.23 -21.57 14.25
CA PRO A 217 -17.45 -20.34 14.11
C PRO A 217 -17.65 -19.38 15.28
N VAL A 218 -16.68 -18.49 15.44
CA VAL A 218 -16.78 -17.30 16.26
C VAL A 218 -17.68 -16.28 15.56
N THR A 219 -18.75 -15.87 16.21
CA THR A 219 -19.70 -14.89 15.65
C THR A 219 -19.61 -13.53 16.31
N ASP A 220 -19.05 -13.46 17.52
CA ASP A 220 -18.86 -12.20 18.22
C ASP A 220 -17.65 -12.20 19.18
N MET A 221 -17.17 -11.01 19.50
CA MET A 221 -16.03 -10.74 20.37
C MET A 221 -16.26 -9.46 21.17
N VAL A 222 -15.93 -9.49 22.45
CA VAL A 222 -15.99 -8.33 23.35
C VAL A 222 -14.78 -8.31 24.26
N VAL A 223 -14.29 -7.10 24.57
CA VAL A 223 -13.28 -6.90 25.60
C VAL A 223 -13.98 -6.48 26.88
N VAL A 224 -13.63 -7.13 27.99
CA VAL A 224 -14.26 -6.96 29.31
C VAL A 224 -13.16 -6.65 30.32
N LEU A 225 -13.34 -5.58 31.08
CA LEU A 225 -12.47 -5.20 32.19
C LEU A 225 -12.86 -5.96 33.46
N ASP A 226 -11.94 -6.13 34.41
CA ASP A 226 -12.17 -6.91 35.65
C ASP A 226 -13.39 -6.53 36.47
N ASP A 227 -13.81 -5.26 36.42
CA ASP A 227 -14.96 -4.74 37.15
C ASP A 227 -16.29 -4.95 36.40
N GLN A 228 -16.23 -5.47 35.17
CA GLN A 228 -17.38 -5.73 34.33
C GLN A 228 -17.76 -7.22 34.34
N THR A 229 -19.07 -7.49 34.26
CA THR A 229 -19.57 -8.85 34.10
C THR A 229 -19.57 -9.23 32.63
N PRO A 230 -18.95 -10.35 32.23
CA PRO A 230 -18.96 -10.77 30.84
C PRO A 230 -20.39 -11.16 30.41
N PRO A 231 -20.76 -10.96 29.13
CA PRO A 231 -22.06 -11.39 28.64
C PRO A 231 -22.24 -12.91 28.73
N GLU A 232 -23.48 -13.36 28.95
CA GLU A 232 -23.80 -14.79 29.03
C GLU A 232 -23.49 -15.51 27.72
N GLY A 233 -22.91 -16.71 27.82
CA GLY A 233 -22.60 -17.56 26.67
C GLY A 233 -21.29 -17.22 25.94
N TYR A 234 -20.46 -16.33 26.47
CA TYR A 234 -19.14 -16.04 25.93
C TYR A 234 -18.04 -16.87 26.61
N ILE A 235 -17.04 -17.26 25.82
CA ILE A 235 -15.86 -18.00 26.23
C ILE A 235 -14.75 -17.01 26.55
N LYS A 236 -14.16 -17.12 27.74
CA LYS A 236 -13.02 -16.30 28.18
C LYS A 236 -11.73 -16.76 27.49
N VAL A 237 -10.97 -15.84 26.92
CA VAL A 237 -9.55 -16.05 26.61
C VAL A 237 -8.76 -15.90 27.92
N ASP A 238 -8.20 -16.99 28.43
CA ASP A 238 -7.61 -17.06 29.78
C ASP A 238 -6.18 -16.49 29.85
N VAL A 239 -6.01 -15.27 29.33
CA VAL A 239 -4.80 -14.46 29.42
C VAL A 239 -5.26 -13.01 29.59
N ASP A 240 -4.71 -12.35 30.60
CA ASP A 240 -4.85 -10.91 30.74
C ASP A 240 -4.13 -10.24 29.57
N LEU A 241 -4.88 -9.52 28.73
CA LEU A 241 -4.33 -8.80 27.59
C LEU A 241 -3.38 -7.69 28.04
N ASN A 242 -3.56 -7.19 29.26
CA ASN A 242 -2.69 -6.24 29.93
C ASN A 242 -1.70 -6.96 30.89
N SER A 243 -1.33 -8.22 30.60
CA SER A 243 -0.49 -9.03 31.49
C SER A 243 0.92 -8.49 31.68
N GLY A 244 1.42 -8.59 32.91
CA GLY A 244 2.77 -8.22 33.31
C GLY A 244 2.96 -6.73 33.56
N THR A 245 1.94 -5.93 33.33
CA THR A 245 2.00 -4.49 33.56
C THR A 245 1.83 -4.20 35.04
N VAL A 246 2.55 -3.21 35.52
CA VAL A 246 2.57 -2.85 36.96
C VAL A 246 1.38 -1.94 37.35
N ARG A 247 0.50 -1.60 36.41
CA ARG A 247 -0.62 -0.64 36.53
C ARG A 247 -1.75 -0.98 35.55
N GLY A 248 -2.99 -0.62 35.89
CA GLY A 248 -4.19 -0.84 35.05
C GLY A 248 -5.10 -1.96 35.57
N ALA A 249 -6.32 -2.04 35.03
CA ALA A 249 -7.22 -3.17 35.25
C ALA A 249 -6.75 -4.36 34.40
N SER A 250 -7.03 -5.60 34.82
CA SER A 250 -6.89 -6.72 33.90
C SER A 250 -7.98 -6.65 32.84
N ILE A 251 -7.59 -7.01 31.62
CA ILE A 251 -8.38 -6.84 30.41
C ILE A 251 -8.48 -8.21 29.76
N PHE A 252 -9.69 -8.72 29.58
CA PHE A 252 -9.91 -10.04 29.00
C PHE A 252 -10.72 -9.95 27.72
N LEU A 253 -10.29 -10.72 26.71
CA LEU A 253 -11.10 -10.96 25.52
C LEU A 253 -12.07 -12.11 25.79
N TYR A 254 -13.33 -11.89 25.42
CA TYR A 254 -14.39 -12.87 25.43
C TYR A 254 -14.93 -13.03 24.01
N TYR A 255 -15.26 -14.25 23.60
CA TYR A 255 -15.81 -14.51 22.28
C TYR A 255 -16.95 -15.52 22.31
N LYS A 256 -17.86 -15.41 21.35
CA LYS A 256 -19.04 -16.27 21.24
C LYS A 256 -18.89 -17.23 20.08
N ILE A 257 -19.15 -18.51 20.33
CA ILE A 257 -19.27 -19.54 19.30
C ILE A 257 -20.74 -19.91 19.13
N GLU A 258 -21.21 -20.00 17.88
CA GLU A 258 -22.58 -20.43 17.58
C GLU A 258 -22.60 -21.62 16.62
N SER A 259 -23.52 -22.55 16.87
CA SER A 259 -23.71 -23.77 16.07
C SER A 259 -25.02 -23.70 15.28
N ASN A 260 -25.18 -24.57 14.28
CA ASN A 260 -26.37 -24.63 13.41
C ASN A 260 -26.66 -23.33 12.65
N LEU A 261 -25.60 -22.62 12.29
CA LEU A 261 -25.65 -21.41 11.48
C LEU A 261 -26.05 -21.73 10.03
N THR A 262 -26.81 -20.83 9.40
CA THR A 262 -27.07 -20.88 7.96
C THR A 262 -25.80 -20.56 7.17
N GLU A 263 -25.79 -20.84 5.86
CA GLU A 263 -24.66 -20.43 5.00
C GLU A 263 -24.43 -18.91 5.02
N ASP A 264 -25.47 -18.10 5.17
CA ASP A 264 -25.34 -16.64 5.23
C ASP A 264 -24.82 -16.17 6.59
N ASP A 265 -25.17 -16.86 7.68
CA ASP A 265 -24.55 -16.62 8.99
C ASP A 265 -23.05 -16.96 8.98
N LEU A 266 -22.66 -18.06 8.33
CA LEU A 266 -21.25 -18.44 8.16
C LEU A 266 -20.46 -17.38 7.37
N LYS A 267 -21.09 -16.76 6.36
CA LYS A 267 -20.47 -15.65 5.60
C LYS A 267 -20.31 -14.38 6.42
N THR A 268 -21.04 -14.21 7.52
CA THR A 268 -20.99 -13.01 8.37
C THR A 268 -20.32 -13.26 9.73
N ALA A 269 -19.86 -14.48 9.99
CA ALA A 269 -19.04 -14.82 11.14
C ALA A 269 -17.69 -14.06 11.13
N VAL A 270 -17.01 -14.05 12.28
CA VAL A 270 -15.71 -13.38 12.41
C VAL A 270 -14.68 -14.10 11.57
N GLN A 271 -14.12 -13.40 10.59
CA GLN A 271 -13.14 -13.94 9.64
C GLN A 271 -11.73 -13.43 9.91
N GLN A 272 -11.53 -12.26 10.50
CA GLN A 272 -10.19 -11.73 10.76
C GLN A 272 -10.14 -10.93 12.04
N MET A 273 -8.94 -10.85 12.62
CA MET A 273 -8.63 -10.01 13.77
C MET A 273 -7.36 -9.20 13.44
N ALA A 274 -7.30 -7.98 13.96
CA ALA A 274 -6.18 -7.08 13.80
C ALA A 274 -6.01 -6.22 15.04
N VAL A 275 -4.78 -5.83 15.32
CA VAL A 275 -4.46 -4.82 16.33
C VAL A 275 -3.90 -3.62 15.60
N ALA A 276 -4.25 -2.42 16.05
CA ALA A 276 -3.72 -1.18 15.52
C ALA A 276 -3.45 -0.18 16.64
N TYR A 277 -2.46 0.67 16.41
CA TYR A 277 -1.94 1.58 17.44
C TYR A 277 -2.25 3.03 17.12
N GLY A 278 -2.69 3.80 18.11
CA GLY A 278 -2.98 5.23 17.95
C GLY A 278 -4.16 5.71 18.77
N ASP A 279 -4.12 6.97 19.21
CA ASP A 279 -5.22 7.61 19.96
C ASP A 279 -6.38 8.11 19.08
N SER A 280 -6.16 8.22 17.77
CA SER A 280 -7.07 8.84 16.81
C SER A 280 -7.45 7.88 15.68
N LEU A 281 -7.62 6.60 16.00
CA LEU A 281 -7.95 5.55 15.03
C LEU A 281 -9.42 5.59 14.61
N GLY A 282 -9.64 5.85 13.31
CA GLY A 282 -10.89 5.54 12.62
C GLY A 282 -11.14 4.03 12.51
N THR A 283 -12.35 3.65 12.11
CA THR A 283 -12.68 2.23 11.85
C THR A 283 -12.55 1.95 10.35
N PRO A 284 -11.63 1.06 9.93
CA PRO A 284 -11.47 0.73 8.52
C PRO A 284 -12.75 0.16 7.91
N TYR A 285 -12.96 0.38 6.62
CA TYR A 285 -14.09 -0.18 5.88
C TYR A 285 -14.18 -1.71 6.05
N GLY A 286 -15.37 -2.20 6.42
CA GLY A 286 -15.64 -3.62 6.67
C GLY A 286 -15.07 -4.18 7.97
N TRP A 287 -14.38 -3.38 8.79
CA TRP A 287 -13.90 -3.77 10.11
C TRP A 287 -14.78 -3.21 11.22
N ASN A 288 -14.76 -3.87 12.37
CA ASN A 288 -15.38 -3.42 13.59
C ASN A 288 -14.27 -3.12 14.60
N LYS A 289 -14.29 -1.94 15.21
CA LYS A 289 -13.39 -1.54 16.29
C LYS A 289 -14.01 -1.89 17.64
N ILE A 290 -13.28 -2.60 18.49
CA ILE A 290 -13.62 -2.70 19.91
C ILE A 290 -13.07 -1.45 20.59
N ASN A 291 -13.98 -0.58 21.05
CA ASN A 291 -13.63 0.75 21.57
C ASN A 291 -13.16 0.70 23.03
N VAL A 292 -12.13 -0.10 23.29
CA VAL A 292 -11.42 -0.21 24.58
C VAL A 292 -9.93 -0.09 24.26
N ASP A 293 -9.26 0.87 24.89
CA ASP A 293 -7.81 0.99 24.82
C ASP A 293 -7.17 -0.04 25.74
N LEU A 294 -6.48 -1.01 25.14
CA LEU A 294 -5.87 -2.15 25.82
C LEU A 294 -4.67 -1.76 26.71
N ASN A 295 -4.17 -0.52 26.61
CA ASN A 295 -3.04 0.01 27.40
C ASN A 295 -3.42 1.17 28.33
N SER A 296 -4.72 1.34 28.61
CA SER A 296 -5.24 2.40 29.48
C SER A 296 -5.51 1.92 30.91
N GLN A 297 -5.56 2.85 31.88
CA GLN A 297 -5.86 2.53 33.29
C GLN A 297 -7.36 2.33 33.59
N GLY A 298 -8.22 2.18 32.58
CA GLY A 298 -9.66 2.03 32.75
C GLY A 298 -10.44 2.50 31.52
N HIS A 299 -11.46 3.34 31.71
CA HIS A 299 -12.31 3.85 30.63
C HIS A 299 -11.76 5.12 29.92
N ASP A 300 -10.62 5.66 30.37
CA ASP A 300 -10.03 6.89 29.84
C ASP A 300 -8.64 6.65 29.24
N SER A 301 -8.47 6.99 27.97
CA SER A 301 -7.24 6.83 27.18
C SER A 301 -6.17 7.89 27.48
N SER A 302 -6.44 8.91 28.31
CA SER A 302 -5.48 9.98 28.58
C SER A 302 -4.32 9.59 29.50
N ASP A 303 -4.48 8.51 30.28
CA ASP A 303 -3.60 8.16 31.41
C ASP A 303 -2.88 6.80 31.22
N GLY A 304 -2.81 6.32 29.98
CA GLY A 304 -2.20 5.05 29.59
C GLY A 304 -0.68 4.99 29.85
N PHE A 305 -0.17 3.77 30.04
CA PHE A 305 1.26 3.50 30.30
C PHE A 305 1.94 2.74 29.15
N GLY A 306 1.24 2.60 28.03
CA GLY A 306 1.72 2.12 26.74
C GLY A 306 1.16 2.97 25.59
N GLN A 307 1.44 2.56 24.36
CA GLN A 307 0.82 3.17 23.18
C GLN A 307 -0.68 2.82 23.16
N PRO A 308 -1.59 3.76 22.86
CA PRO A 308 -3.01 3.44 22.75
C PRO A 308 -3.23 2.32 21.73
N THR A 309 -3.87 1.23 22.13
CA THR A 309 -3.93 0.00 21.34
C THR A 309 -5.34 -0.53 21.29
N PHE A 310 -5.83 -0.82 20.07
CA PHE A 310 -7.21 -1.22 19.84
C PHE A 310 -7.30 -2.50 19.03
N LEU A 311 -8.26 -3.36 19.41
CA LEU A 311 -8.61 -4.58 18.70
C LEU A 311 -9.68 -4.30 17.64
N PHE A 312 -9.44 -4.81 16.44
CA PHE A 312 -10.36 -4.79 15.31
C PHE A 312 -10.69 -6.21 14.90
N PHE A 313 -11.92 -6.43 14.45
CA PHE A 313 -12.32 -7.70 13.85
C PHE A 313 -13.19 -7.50 12.63
N ARG A 314 -13.08 -8.41 11.68
CA ARG A 314 -13.82 -8.38 10.41
C ARG A 314 -14.87 -9.48 10.43
N ARG A 315 -16.12 -9.13 10.13
CA ARG A 315 -17.21 -10.07 9.94
C ARG A 315 -17.47 -10.23 8.45
N GLY A 316 -17.32 -11.44 7.95
CA GLY A 316 -17.35 -11.68 6.51
C GLY A 316 -16.24 -11.00 5.73
N TYR A 317 -16.28 -11.19 4.40
CA TYR A 317 -15.47 -10.45 3.46
C TYR A 317 -16.36 -9.56 2.61
N GLU A 318 -16.23 -8.26 2.85
CA GLU A 318 -16.81 -7.24 1.99
C GLU A 318 -15.80 -6.91 0.89
N VAL A 319 -16.15 -7.24 -0.35
CA VAL A 319 -15.35 -6.78 -1.49
C VAL A 319 -15.33 -5.26 -1.44
N PRO A 320 -14.15 -4.60 -1.40
CA PRO A 320 -14.08 -3.14 -1.45
C PRO A 320 -14.88 -2.62 -2.64
N GLU A 321 -15.63 -1.54 -2.45
CA GLU A 321 -16.39 -0.95 -3.55
C GLU A 321 -15.43 -0.56 -4.68
N LYS A 322 -15.69 -1.11 -5.88
CA LYS A 322 -14.89 -0.86 -7.07
C LYS A 322 -15.35 0.40 -7.76
N VAL A 323 -14.38 1.16 -8.26
CA VAL A 323 -14.65 2.35 -9.07
C VAL A 323 -15.00 1.94 -10.51
N PRO A 324 -16.04 2.51 -11.13
CA PRO A 324 -16.18 2.42 -12.58
C PRO A 324 -14.95 3.03 -13.29
N PRO A 325 -14.68 2.70 -14.57
CA PRO A 325 -13.61 3.35 -15.31
C PRO A 325 -13.75 4.88 -15.24
N LEU A 326 -12.63 5.60 -15.04
CA LEU A 326 -12.62 7.06 -14.99
C LEU A 326 -13.17 7.64 -16.30
N THR A 327 -14.11 8.57 -16.19
CA THR A 327 -14.71 9.22 -17.36
C THR A 327 -14.78 10.73 -17.20
N PHE A 328 -14.58 11.43 -18.30
CA PHE A 328 -14.93 12.85 -18.39
C PHE A 328 -16.40 13.09 -18.07
N LYS A 329 -16.68 14.24 -17.46
CA LYS A 329 -18.03 14.78 -17.35
C LYS A 329 -18.60 15.10 -18.74
N ALA A 330 -19.91 15.31 -18.81
CA ALA A 330 -20.61 15.64 -20.05
C ALA A 330 -20.18 16.98 -20.68
N ASP A 331 -19.55 17.86 -19.91
CA ASP A 331 -18.97 19.12 -20.40
C ASP A 331 -17.51 18.95 -20.88
N GLY A 332 -16.98 17.73 -20.89
CA GLY A 332 -15.60 17.45 -21.28
C GLY A 332 -14.56 17.77 -20.21
N THR A 333 -14.98 18.02 -18.95
CA THR A 333 -14.08 18.31 -17.85
C THR A 333 -13.75 17.09 -16.99
N PHE A 334 -12.54 17.06 -16.43
CA PHE A 334 -12.10 16.11 -15.41
C PHE A 334 -11.15 16.82 -14.45
N LYS A 335 -11.42 16.75 -13.15
CA LYS A 335 -10.66 17.47 -12.12
C LYS A 335 -9.87 16.51 -11.24
N ILE A 336 -8.58 16.78 -11.09
CA ILE A 336 -7.67 16.04 -10.19
C ILE A 336 -7.26 16.97 -9.04
N LEU A 337 -7.41 16.52 -7.80
CA LEU A 337 -6.80 17.16 -6.64
C LEU A 337 -5.51 16.41 -6.29
N GLN A 338 -4.38 17.09 -6.33
CA GLN A 338 -3.08 16.56 -5.94
C GLN A 338 -2.76 16.94 -4.50
N LEU A 339 -2.56 15.93 -3.66
CA LEU A 339 -2.19 16.06 -2.25
C LEU A 339 -0.79 15.47 -2.06
N ALA A 340 0.18 16.30 -1.70
CA ALA A 340 1.56 15.89 -1.49
C ALA A 340 1.98 16.13 -0.03
N ASP A 341 2.91 15.29 0.45
CA ASP A 341 3.63 15.49 1.70
C ASP A 341 2.65 15.66 2.89
N LEU A 342 1.80 14.66 3.10
CA LEU A 342 0.80 14.68 4.17
C LEU A 342 1.38 14.35 5.54
N HIS A 343 2.40 13.49 5.58
CA HIS A 343 3.10 13.07 6.80
C HIS A 343 2.16 12.62 7.93
N PHE A 344 1.20 11.73 7.66
CA PHE A 344 0.34 11.19 8.71
C PHE A 344 1.12 10.30 9.67
N SER A 345 0.67 10.26 10.92
CA SER A 345 1.30 9.47 11.98
C SER A 345 0.31 8.47 12.61
N ASN A 346 0.77 7.66 13.55
CA ASN A 346 -0.10 6.74 14.28
C ASN A 346 -0.95 7.44 15.33
N ASN A 347 -0.41 8.49 15.93
CA ASN A 347 -1.07 9.29 16.97
C ASN A 347 -1.61 10.59 16.36
N LYS A 348 -1.86 11.63 17.18
CA LYS A 348 -2.26 12.95 16.69
C LYS A 348 -1.24 13.65 15.78
N GLY A 349 0.01 13.21 15.72
CA GLY A 349 1.07 13.91 15.00
C GLY A 349 1.56 15.18 15.73
N LYS A 350 2.43 15.95 15.07
CA LYS A 350 2.98 17.21 15.59
C LYS A 350 2.98 18.25 14.50
N CYS A 351 2.38 19.41 14.77
CA CYS A 351 2.46 20.55 13.87
C CYS A 351 3.91 21.05 13.76
N ARG A 352 4.49 20.97 12.56
CA ARG A 352 5.82 21.47 12.23
C ARG A 352 5.68 22.68 11.29
N ASP A 353 6.44 23.73 11.58
CA ASP A 353 6.54 24.95 10.77
C ASP A 353 5.20 25.52 10.27
N VAL A 354 4.19 25.57 11.15
CA VAL A 354 2.90 26.21 10.86
C VAL A 354 2.94 27.70 11.21
N PRO A 355 2.16 28.57 10.54
CA PRO A 355 2.14 30.00 10.85
C PRO A 355 1.86 30.30 12.32
N PRO A 356 2.54 31.29 12.94
CA PRO A 356 2.32 31.63 14.34
C PRO A 356 0.85 32.05 14.58
N ASN A 357 0.26 31.53 15.66
CA ASN A 357 -1.16 31.69 16.05
C ASN A 357 -2.19 30.87 15.23
N SER A 358 -1.76 29.90 14.42
CA SER A 358 -2.71 28.90 13.90
C SER A 358 -3.11 27.91 15.01
N SER A 359 -4.40 27.59 15.11
CA SER A 359 -4.85 26.41 15.85
C SER A 359 -4.45 25.18 15.04
N CYS A 360 -3.59 24.32 15.58
CA CYS A 360 -3.10 23.15 14.89
C CYS A 360 -2.98 21.95 15.84
N GLU A 361 -3.52 20.82 15.40
CA GLU A 361 -3.65 19.55 16.12
C GLU A 361 -3.22 18.36 15.24
N GLY A 362 -2.11 18.54 14.51
CA GLY A 362 -1.44 17.51 13.70
C GLY A 362 -2.35 16.89 12.64
N ASP A 363 -2.43 15.55 12.61
CA ASP A 363 -3.22 14.76 11.65
C ASP A 363 -4.65 15.30 11.50
N SER A 364 -5.31 15.66 12.59
CA SER A 364 -6.69 16.14 12.58
C SER A 364 -6.85 17.47 11.83
N THR A 365 -5.84 18.34 11.89
CA THR A 365 -5.81 19.58 11.11
C THR A 365 -5.65 19.27 9.63
N THR A 366 -4.74 18.36 9.26
CA THR A 366 -4.60 17.91 7.87
C THR A 366 -5.90 17.30 7.33
N VAL A 367 -6.57 16.44 8.11
CA VAL A 367 -7.88 15.85 7.75
C VAL A 367 -8.93 16.93 7.48
N ALA A 368 -9.10 17.88 8.41
CA ALA A 368 -10.07 18.97 8.24
C ALA A 368 -9.79 19.81 6.98
N SER A 369 -8.51 20.05 6.67
CA SER A 369 -8.11 20.77 5.47
C SER A 369 -8.36 19.96 4.19
N ILE A 370 -8.13 18.64 4.20
CA ILE A 370 -8.50 17.73 3.09
C ILE A 370 -10.01 17.76 2.88
N GLU A 371 -10.83 17.55 3.91
CA GLU A 371 -12.29 17.57 3.81
C GLU A 371 -12.82 18.87 3.20
N LYS A 372 -12.24 20.00 3.62
CA LYS A 372 -12.58 21.33 3.09
C LYS A 372 -12.21 21.45 1.61
N LEU A 373 -11.05 20.95 1.19
CA LEU A 373 -10.63 20.92 -0.21
C LEU A 373 -11.57 20.06 -1.05
N LEU A 374 -11.87 18.83 -0.59
CA LEU A 374 -12.77 17.91 -1.29
C LEU A 374 -14.16 18.54 -1.50
N LYS A 375 -14.70 19.19 -0.46
CA LYS A 375 -15.98 19.91 -0.54
C LYS A 375 -15.95 21.10 -1.50
N SER A 376 -14.86 21.88 -1.49
CA SER A 376 -14.72 23.10 -2.29
C SER A 376 -14.43 22.80 -3.75
N GLU A 377 -13.55 21.83 -4.02
CA GLU A 377 -13.09 21.53 -5.38
C GLU A 377 -13.91 20.47 -6.07
N ARG A 378 -14.51 19.52 -5.34
CA ARG A 378 -15.26 18.38 -5.89
C ARG A 378 -14.47 17.66 -6.98
N PRO A 379 -13.27 17.14 -6.67
CA PRO A 379 -12.45 16.46 -7.65
C PRO A 379 -13.11 15.16 -8.12
N ASP A 380 -12.80 14.78 -9.36
CA ASP A 380 -13.17 13.49 -9.95
C ASP A 380 -12.14 12.39 -9.59
N LEU A 381 -10.93 12.80 -9.21
CA LEU A 381 -9.83 11.95 -8.75
C LEU A 381 -8.98 12.69 -7.71
N VAL A 382 -8.54 11.98 -6.67
CA VAL A 382 -7.48 12.45 -5.77
C VAL A 382 -6.20 11.67 -6.06
N VAL A 383 -5.06 12.35 -6.18
CA VAL A 383 -3.75 11.72 -6.29
C VAL A 383 -2.90 12.12 -5.10
N PHE A 384 -2.54 11.13 -4.29
CA PHE A 384 -1.62 11.24 -3.17
C PHE A 384 -0.19 11.07 -3.70
N THR A 385 0.59 12.16 -3.77
CA THR A 385 1.89 12.20 -4.47
C THR A 385 3.10 11.98 -3.58
N GLY A 386 3.02 10.98 -2.70
CA GLY A 386 4.12 10.53 -1.82
C GLY A 386 4.27 11.31 -0.52
N ASP A 387 5.06 10.74 0.38
CA ASP A 387 5.25 11.16 1.78
C ASP A 387 3.91 11.33 2.49
N ASN A 388 3.05 10.32 2.28
CA ASN A 388 1.74 10.27 2.90
C ASN A 388 1.86 9.91 4.39
N ILE A 389 2.91 9.16 4.74
CA ILE A 389 3.24 8.71 6.09
C ILE A 389 4.52 9.43 6.56
N ASP A 390 4.55 9.88 7.83
CA ASP A 390 5.70 10.60 8.38
C ASP A 390 6.87 9.66 8.71
N GLY A 391 8.05 9.91 8.13
CA GLY A 391 9.26 9.15 8.48
C GLY A 391 10.00 9.67 9.72
N ILE A 392 9.80 10.94 10.10
CA ILE A 392 10.51 11.56 11.23
C ILE A 392 9.85 11.19 12.58
N GLY A 393 8.55 10.92 12.58
CA GLY A 393 7.74 10.67 13.77
C GLY A 393 7.87 9.27 14.36
N GLY A 394 8.59 8.36 13.70
CA GLY A 394 8.73 6.96 14.14
C GLY A 394 7.41 6.19 14.01
N VAL A 395 6.80 6.22 12.82
CA VAL A 395 5.59 5.45 12.55
C VAL A 395 5.89 3.95 12.61
N ASN A 396 5.31 3.28 13.61
CA ASN A 396 5.38 1.83 13.82
C ASN A 396 4.09 1.10 13.41
N ASP A 397 3.23 1.75 12.62
CA ASP A 397 1.95 1.24 12.13
C ASP A 397 1.52 2.04 10.88
N ALA A 398 2.24 1.84 9.79
CA ALA A 398 1.99 2.51 8.52
C ALA A 398 0.54 2.33 8.03
N ARG A 399 -0.04 1.16 8.27
CA ARG A 399 -1.44 0.86 7.94
C ARG A 399 -2.40 1.82 8.61
N THR A 400 -2.20 2.13 9.89
CA THR A 400 -2.99 3.13 10.61
C THR A 400 -2.90 4.50 9.93
N ALA A 401 -1.69 4.95 9.61
CA ALA A 401 -1.50 6.24 8.93
C ALA A 401 -2.20 6.24 7.56
N THR A 402 -2.12 5.14 6.80
CA THR A 402 -2.82 4.95 5.53
C THR A 402 -4.32 5.09 5.66
N LEU A 403 -4.92 4.43 6.66
CA LEU A 403 -6.35 4.49 6.92
C LEU A 403 -6.81 5.91 7.24
N LYS A 404 -6.03 6.66 8.03
CA LYS A 404 -6.36 8.04 8.40
C LYS A 404 -6.37 8.98 7.21
N TYR A 405 -5.31 8.99 6.39
CA TYR A 405 -5.23 9.96 5.30
C TYR A 405 -6.22 9.63 4.17
N SER A 406 -6.56 8.35 3.98
CA SER A 406 -7.49 7.91 2.93
C SER A 406 -8.95 8.01 3.35
N GLN A 407 -9.26 8.03 4.65
CA GLN A 407 -10.63 8.08 5.16
C GLN A 407 -11.47 9.22 4.55
N PRO A 408 -11.00 10.48 4.45
CA PRO A 408 -11.81 11.57 3.89
C PRO A 408 -12.24 11.36 2.42
N VAL A 409 -11.40 10.73 1.61
CA VAL A 409 -11.73 10.43 0.19
C VAL A 409 -12.62 9.20 0.07
N ILE A 410 -12.43 8.20 0.95
CA ILE A 410 -13.27 7.01 1.03
C ILE A 410 -14.70 7.37 1.43
N GLU A 411 -14.88 8.19 2.47
CA GLU A 411 -16.21 8.60 2.96
C GLU A 411 -16.99 9.40 1.90
N GLN A 412 -16.29 10.15 1.05
CA GLN A 412 -16.89 10.90 -0.06
C GLN A 412 -17.02 10.08 -1.35
N ARG A 413 -16.58 8.82 -1.35
CA ARG A 413 -16.62 7.91 -2.50
C ARG A 413 -15.87 8.43 -3.71
N ILE A 414 -14.79 9.17 -3.45
CA ILE A 414 -13.96 9.77 -4.50
C ILE A 414 -12.87 8.75 -4.87
N PRO A 415 -12.72 8.41 -6.17
CA PRO A 415 -11.61 7.58 -6.63
C PRO A 415 -10.29 8.20 -6.24
N TRP A 416 -9.33 7.39 -5.79
CA TRP A 416 -8.03 7.89 -5.39
C TRP A 416 -6.89 6.96 -5.78
N ALA A 417 -5.73 7.56 -6.03
CA ALA A 417 -4.51 6.89 -6.43
C ALA A 417 -3.34 7.36 -5.57
N MET A 418 -2.36 6.51 -5.35
CA MET A 418 -1.17 6.80 -4.56
C MET A 418 0.11 6.49 -5.35
N ILE A 419 1.11 7.36 -5.19
CA ILE A 419 2.52 7.01 -5.42
C ILE A 419 3.29 7.14 -4.11
N PHE A 420 4.41 6.44 -4.03
CA PHE A 420 5.29 6.46 -2.87
C PHE A 420 6.21 7.67 -2.86
N GLY A 421 6.46 8.20 -1.66
CA GLY A 421 7.61 9.06 -1.39
C GLY A 421 8.73 8.34 -0.64
N ASN A 422 9.73 9.08 -0.19
CA ASN A 422 10.85 8.50 0.54
C ASN A 422 10.48 8.15 1.99
N HIS A 423 9.61 8.93 2.64
CA HIS A 423 9.17 8.67 4.01
C HIS A 423 8.18 7.50 4.11
N ASP A 424 7.51 7.15 3.01
CA ASP A 424 6.68 5.96 2.94
C ASP A 424 7.51 4.65 3.04
N ASP A 425 8.85 4.71 2.96
CA ASP A 425 9.79 3.59 3.17
C ASP A 425 10.40 3.55 4.58
N GLU A 426 10.06 4.50 5.44
CA GLU A 426 10.73 4.71 6.74
C GLU A 426 9.90 4.22 7.94
N ASN A 427 8.97 3.31 7.68
CA ASN A 427 8.04 2.74 8.66
C ASN A 427 8.19 1.21 8.78
N ASP A 428 7.23 0.56 9.42
CA ASP A 428 7.21 -0.89 9.70
C ASP A 428 6.93 -1.78 8.47
N LEU A 429 6.45 -1.21 7.36
CA LEU A 429 6.09 -1.93 6.14
C LEU A 429 7.06 -1.61 4.99
N SER A 430 7.34 -2.62 4.15
CA SER A 430 7.97 -2.42 2.84
C SER A 430 6.99 -1.77 1.87
N ARG A 431 7.49 -1.29 0.72
CA ARG A 431 6.64 -0.76 -0.37
C ARG A 431 5.59 -1.75 -0.82
N GLU A 432 5.95 -3.02 -1.02
CA GLU A 432 5.02 -4.07 -1.41
C GLU A 432 3.92 -4.27 -0.36
N GLU A 433 4.28 -4.29 0.91
CA GLU A 433 3.32 -4.47 2.01
C GLU A 433 2.38 -3.27 2.13
N LEU A 434 2.94 -2.05 2.08
CA LEU A 434 2.16 -0.82 2.12
C LEU A 434 1.27 -0.70 0.88
N PHE A 435 1.73 -1.16 -0.29
CA PHE A 435 0.93 -1.24 -1.50
C PHE A 435 -0.27 -2.18 -1.33
N GLU A 436 -0.08 -3.36 -0.73
CA GLU A 436 -1.17 -4.30 -0.45
C GLU A 436 -2.22 -3.71 0.50
N VAL A 437 -1.81 -2.85 1.45
CA VAL A 437 -2.76 -2.07 2.25
C VAL A 437 -3.56 -1.12 1.35
N VAL A 438 -2.87 -0.31 0.55
CA VAL A 438 -3.45 0.78 -0.25
C VAL A 438 -4.42 0.27 -1.32
N ARG A 439 -4.06 -0.78 -2.07
CA ARG A 439 -4.91 -1.33 -3.15
C ARG A 439 -6.20 -1.97 -2.64
N ASN A 440 -6.22 -2.41 -1.38
CA ASN A 440 -7.35 -3.11 -0.77
C ASN A 440 -8.33 -2.17 -0.05
N LEU A 441 -8.09 -0.85 -0.10
CA LEU A 441 -9.00 0.14 0.44
C LEU A 441 -10.07 0.55 -0.59
N PRO A 442 -11.31 0.87 -0.14
CA PRO A 442 -12.38 1.29 -1.04
C PRO A 442 -11.98 2.49 -1.91
N TYR A 443 -12.45 2.48 -3.15
CA TYR A 443 -12.19 3.52 -4.15
C TYR A 443 -10.72 3.76 -4.51
N SER A 444 -9.79 2.97 -3.96
CA SER A 444 -8.40 2.96 -4.43
C SER A 444 -8.37 2.37 -5.83
N ILE A 445 -7.70 3.07 -6.74
CA ILE A 445 -7.44 2.62 -8.11
C ILE A 445 -5.93 2.51 -8.36
N SER A 446 -5.14 2.38 -7.30
CA SER A 446 -3.70 2.21 -7.38
C SER A 446 -3.37 0.80 -7.90
N GLU A 447 -2.40 0.70 -8.80
CA GLU A 447 -1.94 -0.59 -9.36
C GLU A 447 -0.43 -0.78 -9.10
N GLU A 448 0.01 -2.01 -8.85
CA GLU A 448 1.42 -2.28 -8.50
C GLU A 448 2.35 -1.98 -9.69
N GLY A 449 1.82 -2.12 -10.90
CA GLY A 449 2.58 -2.02 -12.14
C GLY A 449 3.19 -3.35 -12.58
N PRO A 450 3.98 -3.34 -13.68
CA PRO A 450 4.72 -4.51 -14.13
C PRO A 450 5.75 -4.97 -13.10
N PHE A 451 5.86 -6.29 -12.93
CA PHE A 451 6.78 -6.92 -11.97
C PHE A 451 8.25 -6.87 -12.41
N GLU A 452 8.49 -6.65 -13.69
CA GLU A 452 9.80 -6.75 -14.33
C GLU A 452 10.57 -5.42 -14.33
N ILE A 453 9.98 -4.34 -13.83
CA ILE A 453 10.60 -3.02 -13.77
C ILE A 453 10.84 -2.58 -12.33
N SER A 454 11.76 -1.64 -12.15
CA SER A 454 12.14 -1.09 -10.87
C SER A 454 10.99 -0.33 -10.18
N GLY A 455 10.90 -0.50 -8.86
CA GLY A 455 9.91 0.17 -8.01
C GLY A 455 8.59 -0.60 -7.86
N VAL A 456 7.68 -0.05 -7.06
CA VAL A 456 6.32 -0.53 -6.80
C VAL A 456 5.38 0.65 -6.99
N GLY A 457 4.29 0.46 -7.74
CA GLY A 457 3.36 1.54 -8.04
C GLY A 457 3.69 2.30 -9.33
N ASN A 458 4.12 1.58 -10.38
CA ASN A 458 4.30 2.12 -11.74
C ASN A 458 3.08 1.79 -12.62
N TYR A 459 2.16 2.72 -12.78
CA TYR A 459 0.89 2.41 -13.44
C TYR A 459 0.28 3.58 -14.19
N VAL A 460 -0.77 3.26 -14.95
CA VAL A 460 -1.44 4.22 -15.84
C VAL A 460 -2.94 4.18 -15.61
N LEU A 461 -3.50 5.36 -15.32
CA LEU A 461 -4.94 5.55 -15.27
C LEU A 461 -5.43 6.17 -16.58
N LYS A 462 -6.39 5.51 -17.21
CA LYS A 462 -7.01 5.96 -18.45
C LYS A 462 -8.32 6.67 -18.16
N ILE A 463 -8.47 7.88 -18.68
CA ILE A 463 -9.71 8.64 -18.62
C ILE A 463 -10.42 8.52 -19.96
N TRP A 464 -11.66 8.05 -19.91
CA TRP A 464 -12.46 7.76 -21.09
C TRP A 464 -13.50 8.85 -21.34
N THR A 465 -13.96 8.99 -22.57
CA THR A 465 -15.19 9.76 -22.85
C THR A 465 -16.40 9.01 -22.31
N ASN A 466 -17.48 9.73 -21.94
CA ASN A 466 -18.66 9.10 -21.32
C ASN A 466 -19.60 8.38 -22.33
N GLY A 467 -19.32 8.46 -23.64
CA GLY A 467 -20.09 7.78 -24.70
C GLY A 467 -21.49 8.34 -24.96
N THR A 468 -21.92 9.39 -24.26
CA THR A 468 -23.19 10.11 -24.49
C THR A 468 -22.98 11.49 -25.15
N ASP A 469 -21.73 11.81 -25.46
CA ASP A 469 -21.35 13.07 -26.08
C ASP A 469 -21.80 13.14 -27.54
N ALA A 470 -22.59 14.17 -27.88
CA ALA A 470 -23.09 14.38 -29.24
C ALA A 470 -21.99 14.55 -30.31
N LYS A 471 -20.74 14.75 -29.89
CA LYS A 471 -19.55 14.85 -30.76
C LYS A 471 -18.78 13.53 -30.92
N LEU A 472 -19.00 12.52 -30.08
CA LEU A 472 -18.20 11.29 -30.04
C LEU A 472 -19.12 10.07 -30.06
N THR A 473 -19.03 9.28 -31.13
CA THR A 473 -19.92 8.14 -31.37
C THR A 473 -19.59 6.90 -30.53
N GLU A 474 -18.43 6.85 -29.86
CA GLU A 474 -17.98 5.71 -29.05
C GLU A 474 -17.15 6.14 -27.82
N LYS A 475 -17.06 5.25 -26.81
CA LYS A 475 -16.19 5.40 -25.64
C LYS A 475 -14.73 5.30 -26.06
N MET A 476 -13.99 6.40 -25.95
CA MET A 476 -12.59 6.52 -26.40
C MET A 476 -11.68 6.87 -25.22
N HIS A 477 -10.46 6.34 -25.23
CA HIS A 477 -9.40 6.76 -24.31
C HIS A 477 -8.94 8.16 -24.72
N ALA A 478 -9.21 9.16 -23.87
CA ALA A 478 -9.07 10.57 -24.23
C ALA A 478 -7.99 11.30 -23.42
N PHE A 479 -7.59 10.77 -22.26
CA PHE A 479 -6.49 11.32 -21.47
C PHE A 479 -5.84 10.27 -20.59
N THR A 480 -4.53 10.43 -20.37
CA THR A 480 -3.72 9.49 -19.59
C THR A 480 -3.17 10.14 -18.33
N VAL A 481 -3.19 9.44 -17.20
CA VAL A 481 -2.43 9.81 -16.00
C VAL A 481 -1.37 8.74 -15.76
N TYR A 482 -0.10 9.10 -15.84
CA TYR A 482 1.03 8.24 -15.51
C TYR A 482 1.41 8.43 -14.05
N LEU A 483 1.65 7.33 -13.34
CA LEU A 483 2.08 7.31 -11.94
C LEU A 483 3.38 6.53 -11.89
N PHE A 484 4.45 7.21 -11.50
CA PHE A 484 5.79 6.64 -11.45
C PHE A 484 6.27 6.52 -10.00
N ASP A 485 6.90 5.38 -9.72
CA ASP A 485 7.69 5.22 -8.51
C ASP A 485 9.08 5.90 -8.70
N SER A 486 9.31 7.01 -8.00
CA SER A 486 10.60 7.70 -7.99
C SER A 486 11.62 7.12 -7.00
N HIS A 487 11.31 5.99 -6.35
CA HIS A 487 12.04 5.37 -5.25
C HIS A 487 12.18 6.30 -4.02
N ALA A 488 12.94 5.87 -3.01
CA ALA A 488 13.27 6.69 -1.84
C ALA A 488 14.70 7.21 -1.89
N TYR A 489 15.67 6.29 -1.84
CA TYR A 489 17.10 6.61 -1.76
C TYR A 489 17.91 5.74 -2.71
N ALA A 490 18.99 6.30 -3.25
CA ALA A 490 19.95 5.59 -4.10
C ALA A 490 21.09 4.94 -3.31
N ASN A 491 21.19 5.20 -1.99
CA ASN A 491 22.23 4.65 -1.13
C ASN A 491 21.73 4.32 0.30
N PRO A 492 22.36 3.35 0.99
CA PRO A 492 21.94 2.92 2.33
C PRO A 492 22.02 4.01 3.40
N GLU A 493 22.94 4.97 3.26
CA GLU A 493 23.09 6.08 4.21
C GLU A 493 22.00 7.15 4.08
N LYS A 494 21.09 7.01 3.10
CA LYS A 494 19.98 7.94 2.84
C LYS A 494 20.42 9.39 2.61
N THR A 495 21.54 9.57 1.91
CA THR A 495 22.11 10.90 1.59
C THR A 495 21.96 11.28 0.12
N VAL A 496 21.53 10.34 -0.71
CA VAL A 496 21.22 10.53 -2.13
C VAL A 496 19.83 9.99 -2.38
N TYR A 497 18.95 10.86 -2.89
CA TYR A 497 17.59 10.50 -3.25
C TYR A 497 17.54 9.59 -4.47
N GLY A 498 16.47 8.80 -4.56
CA GLY A 498 16.18 7.97 -5.72
C GLY A 498 15.74 8.77 -6.95
N GLU A 499 15.57 8.09 -8.07
CA GLU A 499 14.94 8.64 -9.27
C GLU A 499 14.14 7.59 -10.05
N ILE A 500 13.37 8.04 -11.04
CA ILE A 500 12.76 7.16 -12.05
C ILE A 500 13.87 6.57 -12.90
N LYS A 501 13.93 5.24 -13.02
CA LYS A 501 15.00 4.50 -13.68
C LYS A 501 14.75 4.23 -15.16
N GLN A 502 15.81 3.83 -15.87
CA GLN A 502 15.78 3.59 -17.31
C GLN A 502 14.75 2.52 -17.74
N ASP A 503 14.58 1.44 -17.00
CA ASP A 503 13.59 0.40 -17.28
C ASP A 503 12.14 0.91 -17.17
N GLN A 504 11.86 1.79 -16.21
CA GLN A 504 10.58 2.50 -16.09
C GLN A 504 10.35 3.46 -17.27
N LEU A 505 11.40 4.13 -17.74
CA LEU A 505 11.34 4.99 -18.93
C LEU A 505 11.09 4.18 -20.22
N GLU A 506 11.69 3.00 -20.34
CA GLU A 506 11.43 2.06 -21.45
C GLU A 506 10.00 1.51 -21.39
N TRP A 507 9.51 1.17 -20.20
CA TRP A 507 8.11 0.81 -19.98
C TRP A 507 7.16 1.92 -20.43
N TYR A 508 7.42 3.17 -20.02
CA TYR A 508 6.63 4.32 -20.46
C TYR A 508 6.59 4.44 -21.98
N ARG A 509 7.74 4.34 -22.67
CA ARG A 509 7.78 4.40 -24.15
C ARG A 509 6.88 3.34 -24.78
N ASN A 510 6.93 2.11 -24.27
CA ASN A 510 6.12 1.01 -24.77
C ASN A 510 4.62 1.25 -24.52
N VAL A 511 4.25 1.74 -23.34
CA VAL A 511 2.87 2.05 -22.98
C VAL A 511 2.32 3.20 -23.82
N SER A 512 3.03 4.33 -23.90
CA SER A 512 2.64 5.50 -24.71
C SER A 512 2.47 5.14 -26.19
N GLN A 513 3.37 4.32 -26.75
CA GLN A 513 3.25 3.81 -28.12
C GLN A 513 2.02 2.90 -28.31
N SER A 514 1.67 2.10 -27.30
CA SER A 514 0.51 1.20 -27.38
C SER A 514 -0.84 1.93 -27.48
N PHE A 515 -0.89 3.22 -27.11
CA PHE A 515 -2.10 4.03 -27.17
C PHE A 515 -2.34 4.68 -28.54
N LYS A 516 -1.40 4.58 -29.47
CA LYS A 516 -1.57 5.08 -30.84
C LYS A 516 -2.56 4.17 -31.61
N THR A 517 -3.80 4.64 -31.79
CA THR A 517 -4.80 3.92 -32.57
C THR A 517 -4.88 4.45 -34.00
N GLY A 518 -4.20 3.77 -34.94
CA GLY A 518 -4.25 4.12 -36.36
C GLY A 518 -3.48 5.40 -36.68
N GLN A 519 -4.16 6.40 -37.25
CA GLN A 519 -3.58 7.72 -37.59
C GLN A 519 -3.80 8.79 -36.52
N ALA A 520 -4.46 8.46 -35.40
CA ALA A 520 -4.71 9.42 -34.33
C ALA A 520 -3.47 9.58 -33.42
N ASP A 521 -3.25 10.81 -32.95
CA ASP A 521 -2.20 11.11 -31.97
C ASP A 521 -2.49 10.41 -30.63
N THR A 522 -1.42 10.14 -29.87
CA THR A 522 -1.56 9.61 -28.51
C THR A 522 -2.32 10.62 -27.64
N PRO A 523 -3.29 10.19 -26.81
CA PRO A 523 -3.98 11.08 -25.89
C PRO A 523 -3.01 11.84 -24.99
N ASN A 524 -3.23 13.14 -24.78
CA ASN A 524 -2.45 13.95 -23.86
C ASN A 524 -2.42 13.33 -22.45
N ALA A 525 -1.36 13.63 -21.71
CA ALA A 525 -1.11 13.02 -20.42
C ALA A 525 -0.52 13.97 -19.37
N ILE A 526 -0.72 13.61 -18.10
CA ILE A 526 0.01 14.13 -16.94
C ILE A 526 0.78 12.99 -16.28
N ALA A 527 2.00 13.25 -15.81
CA ALA A 527 2.74 12.31 -14.98
C ALA A 527 2.88 12.80 -13.53
N PHE A 528 2.70 11.90 -12.57
CA PHE A 528 2.95 12.14 -11.16
C PHE A 528 4.08 11.26 -10.64
N PHE A 529 4.98 11.87 -9.87
CA PHE A 529 6.08 11.22 -9.16
C PHE A 529 6.41 12.05 -7.91
N HIS A 530 7.02 11.46 -6.89
CA HIS A 530 7.25 12.17 -5.63
C HIS A 530 8.52 13.02 -5.69
N ILE A 531 9.68 12.38 -5.91
CA ILE A 531 10.99 13.03 -5.96
C ILE A 531 11.13 13.76 -7.31
N PRO A 532 11.43 15.07 -7.32
CA PRO A 532 11.56 15.84 -8.56
C PRO A 532 12.71 15.33 -9.42
N MET A 533 12.57 15.43 -10.74
CA MET A 533 13.68 15.21 -11.66
C MET A 533 14.63 16.42 -11.68
N PRO A 534 15.91 16.26 -12.04
CA PRO A 534 16.92 17.33 -11.98
C PRO A 534 16.51 18.63 -12.70
N GLU A 535 15.76 18.53 -13.79
CA GLU A 535 15.30 19.67 -14.58
C GLU A 535 14.36 20.60 -13.80
N TYR A 536 13.77 20.16 -12.68
CA TYR A 536 13.04 21.04 -11.76
C TYR A 536 13.90 22.15 -11.18
N ASN A 537 15.24 22.05 -11.23
CA ASN A 537 16.15 23.10 -10.72
C ASN A 537 15.95 24.49 -11.35
N ASN A 538 15.12 24.60 -12.39
CA ASN A 538 14.79 25.85 -13.06
C ASN A 538 16.03 26.50 -13.69
N LEU A 539 16.81 25.70 -14.40
CA LEU A 539 17.95 26.14 -15.18
C LEU A 539 17.78 25.58 -16.59
N ASP A 540 17.95 26.40 -17.62
CA ASP A 540 18.12 25.89 -18.98
C ASP A 540 19.53 25.30 -19.18
N ARG A 541 19.79 24.84 -20.41
CA ARG A 541 21.06 24.25 -20.82
C ARG A 541 22.25 25.20 -20.68
N ASP A 542 22.01 26.51 -20.68
CA ASP A 542 23.01 27.56 -20.55
C ASP A 542 23.16 28.04 -19.09
N GLY A 543 22.38 27.47 -18.15
CA GLY A 543 22.41 27.79 -16.73
C GLY A 543 21.60 29.03 -16.36
N HIS A 544 20.69 29.50 -17.23
CA HIS A 544 19.82 30.63 -16.95
C HIS A 544 18.50 30.20 -16.32
N GLN A 545 18.00 31.01 -15.37
CA GLN A 545 16.72 30.77 -14.73
C GLN A 545 15.57 30.91 -15.74
N GLN A 546 14.69 29.91 -15.79
CA GLN A 546 13.47 30.01 -16.58
C GLN A 546 12.37 30.75 -15.80
N PRO A 547 11.40 31.37 -16.52
CA PRO A 547 10.23 31.93 -15.89
C PRO A 547 9.43 30.87 -15.14
N ILE A 548 9.13 31.15 -13.88
CA ILE A 548 8.29 30.31 -13.01
C ILE A 548 7.02 31.06 -12.61
N LEU A 549 5.94 30.32 -12.38
CA LEU A 549 4.74 30.83 -11.70
C LEU A 549 4.56 30.11 -10.36
N GLY A 550 4.71 30.85 -9.27
CA GLY A 550 4.76 30.34 -7.89
C GLY A 550 6.12 30.62 -7.27
N ASP A 551 6.44 29.92 -6.19
CA ASP A 551 7.61 30.21 -5.37
C ASP A 551 8.55 28.99 -5.29
N LYS A 552 9.83 29.22 -5.58
CA LYS A 552 10.94 28.32 -5.27
C LYS A 552 11.62 28.80 -3.98
N ARG A 553 11.42 28.09 -2.87
CA ARG A 553 11.90 28.50 -1.53
C ARG A 553 12.94 27.58 -0.93
N GLU A 554 13.20 26.45 -1.58
CA GLU A 554 14.27 25.54 -1.21
C GLU A 554 14.97 24.98 -2.45
N THR A 555 16.11 24.33 -2.20
CA THR A 555 16.85 23.61 -3.24
C THR A 555 16.01 22.44 -3.74
N VAL A 556 16.08 22.16 -5.05
CA VAL A 556 15.43 20.97 -5.60
C VAL A 556 16.20 19.73 -5.19
N SER A 557 15.51 18.82 -4.52
CA SER A 557 16.08 17.57 -4.01
C SER A 557 15.83 16.44 -5.00
N SER A 558 16.61 16.38 -6.07
CA SER A 558 16.49 15.33 -7.10
C SER A 558 17.49 14.20 -6.91
N GLY A 559 17.22 13.07 -7.57
CA GLY A 559 18.24 12.07 -7.86
C GLY A 559 19.44 12.64 -8.61
N LYS A 560 20.55 11.88 -8.61
CA LYS A 560 21.86 12.34 -9.10
C LYS A 560 22.35 11.56 -10.32
N ASP A 561 21.66 10.51 -10.74
CA ASP A 561 22.04 9.79 -11.95
C ASP A 561 21.71 10.64 -13.18
N THR A 562 22.71 10.84 -14.02
CA THR A 562 22.62 11.64 -15.25
C THR A 562 22.90 10.80 -16.48
N SER A 563 22.96 9.47 -16.35
CA SER A 563 23.21 8.52 -17.44
C SER A 563 22.07 8.47 -18.47
N TYR A 564 20.86 8.89 -18.09
CA TYR A 564 19.69 9.07 -18.95
C TYR A 564 18.92 10.35 -18.57
N SER A 565 18.07 10.84 -19.47
CA SER A 565 17.22 12.03 -19.22
C SER A 565 15.74 11.66 -19.21
N ILE A 566 15.10 11.91 -18.06
CA ILE A 566 13.66 11.74 -17.87
C ILE A 566 12.90 12.73 -18.74
N LEU A 567 13.25 14.02 -18.70
CA LEU A 567 12.59 15.07 -19.51
C LEU A 567 12.69 14.77 -21.01
N SER A 568 13.88 14.38 -21.50
CA SER A 568 14.06 14.05 -22.91
C SER A 568 13.19 12.87 -23.33
N THR A 569 13.08 11.86 -22.48
CA THR A 569 12.23 10.69 -22.75
C THR A 569 10.75 11.08 -22.79
N PHE A 570 10.28 11.89 -21.85
CA PHE A 570 8.89 12.39 -21.85
C PHE A 570 8.60 13.21 -23.11
N ARG A 571 9.52 14.10 -23.50
CA ARG A 571 9.42 14.91 -24.72
C ARG A 571 9.36 14.04 -25.99
N GLU A 572 10.17 12.98 -26.06
CA GLU A 572 10.18 12.05 -27.19
C GLU A 572 8.89 11.22 -27.31
N GLY A 573 8.27 10.85 -26.18
CA GLY A 573 6.96 10.19 -26.18
C GLY A 573 5.85 11.12 -26.68
N GLY A 574 5.93 12.41 -26.33
CA GLY A 574 5.11 13.48 -26.90
C GLY A 574 3.69 13.61 -26.33
N ASP A 575 3.24 12.66 -25.51
CA ASP A 575 1.94 12.66 -24.85
C ASP A 575 1.95 13.35 -23.48
N ILE A 576 3.02 13.21 -22.70
CA ILE A 576 3.15 13.90 -21.40
C ILE A 576 3.31 15.41 -21.62
N ARG A 577 2.31 16.17 -21.17
CA ARG A 577 2.25 17.62 -21.28
C ARG A 577 2.56 18.36 -19.99
N ALA A 578 2.32 17.72 -18.86
CA ALA A 578 2.67 18.26 -17.56
C ALA A 578 3.07 17.16 -16.58
N THR A 579 3.83 17.55 -15.57
CA THR A 579 4.24 16.67 -14.48
C THR A 579 3.97 17.34 -13.14
N GLY A 580 3.58 16.54 -12.14
CA GLY A 580 3.32 16.98 -10.77
C GLY A 580 4.18 16.22 -9.76
N CYS A 581 4.86 16.95 -8.87
CA CYS A 581 5.65 16.36 -7.78
C CYS A 581 5.44 17.02 -6.41
N GLY A 582 5.95 16.37 -5.37
CA GLY A 582 5.97 16.80 -3.96
C GLY A 582 7.40 16.97 -3.46
N HIS A 583 7.72 16.39 -2.31
CA HIS A 583 9.05 16.19 -1.73
C HIS A 583 9.73 17.45 -1.16
N ASP A 584 9.79 18.52 -1.97
CA ASP A 584 10.28 19.84 -1.55
C ASP A 584 9.07 20.69 -1.10
N HIS A 585 8.71 20.60 0.18
CA HIS A 585 7.41 21.04 0.72
C HIS A 585 7.12 22.54 0.54
N VAL A 586 8.15 23.38 0.42
CA VAL A 586 8.02 24.83 0.28
C VAL A 586 8.27 25.33 -1.15
N ASN A 587 8.53 24.42 -2.09
CA ASN A 587 8.44 24.70 -3.52
C ASN A 587 7.01 24.47 -4.02
N ASP A 588 6.46 25.40 -4.79
CA ASP A 588 5.09 25.28 -5.32
C ASP A 588 4.91 25.87 -6.72
N TYR A 589 6.02 26.09 -7.44
CA TYR A 589 6.02 26.71 -8.75
C TYR A 589 5.67 25.74 -9.88
N CYS A 590 5.27 26.29 -11.01
CA CYS A 590 5.36 25.62 -12.30
C CYS A 590 6.30 26.36 -13.25
N MET A 591 6.90 25.63 -14.18
CA MET A 591 7.62 26.17 -15.32
C MET A 591 7.43 25.32 -16.56
N ASN A 592 7.65 25.90 -17.73
CA ASN A 592 7.69 25.16 -18.99
C ASN A 592 9.13 24.77 -19.32
N ALA A 593 9.43 23.48 -19.28
CA ALA A 593 10.70 22.91 -19.69
C ALA A 593 10.52 22.18 -21.02
N GLU A 594 11.01 22.79 -22.10
CA GLU A 594 11.01 22.18 -23.44
C GLU A 594 9.62 21.68 -23.92
N GLY A 595 8.55 22.40 -23.57
CA GLY A 595 7.17 22.07 -23.96
C GLY A 595 6.42 21.18 -22.97
N ILE A 596 7.04 20.85 -21.82
CA ILE A 596 6.41 20.11 -20.73
C ILE A 596 6.35 21.02 -19.49
N ALA A 597 5.17 21.15 -18.89
CA ALA A 597 5.02 21.88 -17.64
C ALA A 597 5.50 21.04 -16.44
N LEU A 598 6.44 21.55 -15.67
CA LEU A 598 6.98 20.92 -14.45
C LEU A 598 6.43 21.67 -13.24
N CYS A 599 5.67 21.01 -12.38
CA CYS A 599 4.90 21.66 -11.31
C CYS A 599 5.05 20.98 -9.95
N TYR A 600 5.51 21.73 -8.95
CA TYR A 600 5.41 21.32 -7.56
C TYR A 600 3.99 21.55 -7.01
N ALA A 601 3.51 20.63 -6.17
CA ALA A 601 2.26 20.77 -5.44
C ALA A 601 2.38 21.66 -4.19
N GLY A 602 3.59 21.77 -3.62
CA GLY A 602 3.81 22.20 -2.25
C GLY A 602 3.42 21.12 -1.24
N GLY A 603 3.72 21.34 0.05
CA GLY A 603 3.41 20.41 1.12
C GLY A 603 2.10 20.76 1.85
N MET A 604 1.17 19.81 1.89
CA MET A 604 -0.14 20.00 2.50
C MET A 604 -0.16 19.61 3.98
N GLY A 605 0.55 18.56 4.37
CA GLY A 605 0.55 18.03 5.73
C GLY A 605 1.17 18.98 6.73
N VAL A 606 0.50 19.20 7.87
CA VAL A 606 1.07 20.03 8.95
C VAL A 606 2.15 19.31 9.75
N ASN A 607 2.28 17.98 9.61
CA ASN A 607 3.34 17.21 10.24
C ASN A 607 4.66 17.29 9.48
N GLY A 608 4.64 17.52 8.16
CA GLY A 608 5.84 17.77 7.36
C GLY A 608 6.45 19.13 7.70
N TYR A 609 7.73 19.35 7.38
CA TYR A 609 8.32 20.69 7.53
C TYR A 609 7.65 21.70 6.57
N GLY A 610 7.85 22.98 6.83
CA GLY A 610 7.21 24.07 6.08
C GLY A 610 7.92 25.40 6.29
N ALA A 611 7.27 26.52 5.97
CA ALA A 611 7.83 27.87 6.18
C ALA A 611 6.90 28.78 6.97
N GLY A 612 6.21 28.25 7.99
CA GLY A 612 5.27 29.00 8.81
C GLY A 612 5.86 30.24 9.48
N HIS A 613 7.16 30.25 9.76
CA HIS A 613 7.88 31.42 10.27
C HIS A 613 7.85 32.62 9.30
N LEU A 614 7.55 32.40 8.01
CA LEU A 614 7.33 33.42 6.99
C LEU A 614 5.85 33.74 6.74
N GLY A 615 4.94 33.18 7.55
CA GLY A 615 3.50 33.25 7.31
C GLY A 615 3.05 32.45 6.08
N TRP A 616 3.81 31.42 5.69
CA TRP A 616 3.57 30.58 4.51
C TRP A 616 2.55 29.46 4.85
N PRO A 617 1.28 29.56 4.41
CA PRO A 617 0.23 28.58 4.76
C PRO A 617 0.40 27.26 4.01
N ARG A 618 -0.11 26.12 4.47
CA ARG A 618 -0.06 24.88 3.65
C ARG A 618 -0.80 25.06 2.32
N ARG A 619 -0.60 24.17 1.34
CA ARG A 619 -1.34 24.25 0.07
C ARG A 619 -1.46 22.91 -0.63
N SER A 620 -2.34 22.87 -1.61
CA SER A 620 -2.47 21.77 -2.55
C SER A 620 -2.66 22.28 -3.96
N ARG A 621 -2.36 21.43 -4.94
CA ARG A 621 -2.52 21.75 -6.36
C ARG A 621 -3.77 21.07 -6.92
N VAL A 622 -4.46 21.80 -7.78
CA VAL A 622 -5.62 21.31 -8.52
C VAL A 622 -5.27 21.32 -10.00
N TRP A 623 -5.71 20.28 -10.69
CA TRP A 623 -5.58 20.12 -12.14
C TRP A 623 -6.99 20.02 -12.73
N LEU A 624 -7.24 20.80 -13.77
CA LEU A 624 -8.47 20.74 -14.54
C LEU A 624 -8.10 20.40 -15.97
N ILE A 625 -8.56 19.24 -16.41
CA ILE A 625 -8.46 18.78 -17.77
C ILE A 625 -9.78 19.14 -18.44
N GLU A 626 -9.73 19.89 -19.53
CA GLU A 626 -10.91 20.34 -20.27
C GLU A 626 -10.84 19.85 -21.71
N ASP A 627 -11.95 20.04 -22.44
CA ASP A 627 -12.04 19.73 -23.87
C ASP A 627 -11.64 18.28 -24.19
N PHE A 628 -11.97 17.34 -23.28
CA PHE A 628 -11.61 15.93 -23.39
C PHE A 628 -10.10 15.67 -23.49
N GLY A 629 -9.26 16.54 -22.91
CA GLY A 629 -7.82 16.29 -22.76
C GLY A 629 -6.90 17.24 -23.51
N SER A 630 -7.40 18.12 -24.38
CA SER A 630 -6.54 19.07 -25.11
C SER A 630 -6.06 20.22 -24.24
N THR A 631 -6.87 20.65 -23.28
CA THR A 631 -6.55 21.79 -22.40
C THR A 631 -6.25 21.32 -20.99
N ILE A 632 -5.07 21.64 -20.47
CA ILE A 632 -4.70 21.41 -19.06
C ILE A 632 -4.55 22.74 -18.36
N ARG A 633 -5.27 22.91 -17.25
CA ARG A 633 -5.15 24.06 -16.35
C ARG A 633 -4.78 23.63 -14.95
N THR A 634 -4.13 24.51 -14.21
CA THR A 634 -3.79 24.27 -12.81
C THR A 634 -3.85 25.54 -11.99
N TRP A 635 -4.12 25.37 -10.69
CA TRP A 635 -4.01 26.39 -9.66
C TRP A 635 -3.63 25.75 -8.34
N LYS A 636 -3.35 26.59 -7.34
CA LYS A 636 -3.14 26.14 -5.96
C LYS A 636 -4.26 26.66 -5.06
N ARG A 637 -4.56 25.91 -4.00
CA ARG A 637 -5.40 26.32 -2.88
C ARG A 637 -4.54 26.43 -1.64
N LEU A 638 -4.52 27.62 -1.04
CA LEU A 638 -3.89 27.83 0.26
C LEU A 638 -4.76 27.24 1.36
N ASP A 639 -4.17 26.61 2.35
CA ASP A 639 -4.84 26.20 3.59
C ASP A 639 -5.00 27.41 4.51
N ASP A 640 -5.83 28.35 4.05
CA ASP A 640 -6.32 29.46 4.84
C ASP A 640 -7.83 29.34 5.03
N LYS A 641 -8.42 30.28 5.76
CA LYS A 641 -9.85 30.27 6.06
C LYS A 641 -10.73 30.23 4.82
N MET A 642 -10.28 30.75 3.67
CA MET A 642 -11.08 30.88 2.45
C MET A 642 -10.71 29.86 1.36
N LEU A 643 -9.70 29.01 1.59
CA LEU A 643 -9.06 28.23 0.53
C LEU A 643 -8.67 29.13 -0.65
N THR A 644 -7.91 30.19 -0.37
CA THR A 644 -7.57 31.19 -1.40
C THR A 644 -6.94 30.51 -2.62
N MET A 645 -7.53 30.76 -3.79
CA MET A 645 -7.04 30.28 -5.07
C MET A 645 -5.94 31.21 -5.57
N ILE A 646 -4.79 30.65 -5.94
CA ILE A 646 -3.68 31.43 -6.49
C ILE A 646 -3.07 30.74 -7.71
N HIS A 647 -2.36 31.53 -8.52
CA HIS A 647 -1.54 31.04 -9.63
C HIS A 647 -2.31 30.16 -10.64
N TYR A 648 -3.54 30.57 -10.98
CA TYR A 648 -4.28 29.94 -12.07
C TYR A 648 -3.55 30.13 -13.40
N GLN A 649 -3.34 29.05 -14.12
CA GLN A 649 -2.64 29.06 -15.40
C GLN A 649 -3.11 27.93 -16.32
N THR A 650 -3.01 28.19 -17.62
CA THR A 650 -3.17 27.20 -18.69
C THR A 650 -1.79 26.68 -19.06
N LEU A 651 -1.59 25.37 -18.99
CA LEU A 651 -0.31 24.70 -19.27
C LEU A 651 -0.22 24.24 -20.72
N THR A 652 -1.33 23.79 -21.30
CA THR A 652 -1.46 23.47 -22.72
C THR A 652 -2.68 24.14 -23.31
N ASN A 653 -2.53 24.56 -24.57
CA ASN A 653 -3.61 25.01 -25.41
C ASN A 653 -3.22 24.56 -26.83
N ASP A 654 -3.84 23.48 -27.32
CA ASP A 654 -3.67 23.03 -28.69
C ASP A 654 -4.28 24.03 -29.70
#